data_AF-A0A093ZIA1-F1
#
_entry.id   AF-A0A093ZIA1-F1
#
_cell.length_a   1.000
_cell.length_b   1.000
_cell.length_c   1.000
_cell.angle_alpha   90.00
_cell.angle_beta   90.00
_cell.angle_gamma   90.00
#
_symmetry.space_group_name_H-M   'P 1'
#
loop_
_entity.id
_entity.type
_entity.pdbx_description
1 polymer ?
#
loop_
_entity_poly.entity_id
_entity_poly.type
_entity_poly.pdbx_seq_one_letter_code
_entity_poly.pdbx_strand_id
1 'polypeptide(L)'
;MASKGPEAPAAQQIIDNATTKASEAIGGVPAVQQVAGNGANKAAEGANGAPAETSKSALKKAEKQAKMAADKAAKAAKNALVVGQGKKTDDIIGITVSKEQDFSAWYQEVVVKSEMIEYYQEIAGFFILRPRSMFIWNSIKKWFTAEIEELGVEEASFPMFLSQRAIEREKKHVEGFAPELAWVTKAGEKDLEAPVAVRPTSEVILYPFYAKWIRSHRDLPLRLNQWNTVVRWEAKQTTPFLRAREFEWQEGHTASISEELAGKEVLQILELYAKVYEDLLAVPVVRGRKTEKEKFAGGYYTTTVEGYIPSNGRGIQGATSHCLGQNFSKMFDITIEDPNPKAGEKAGHLHVWQNSWGMSTRVIGVMVMIHGDNKGLVLPPRIARDQVIIIPVGINKSTTAEDKERHYDQLQTMKATLKKVGIRADYDVRDGYTPAWKFNDHELKGIPLRLEYGPKDAAKNVVSYARRDTGEKGTIAIADLATEVGALLETIQKDMYNKAELAFRTHRIQVTKWDDVIPALDAKNVLLIPFCLAEKCEDKIKELTTVDDSAHEGPLEKKAPSMGMKSLCIPFEQPEGIVKGETKCLNPECGAFAEKWCYFDSSRDGASSSKMRRLQGSGLPLKGIGSQPEPSRQTHSDNIRLITGQNRPSSKRRMFHQDKLQVIFIWSCIAPLGIV
;
A
#
# COMPACT_ATOMS: atom_id res chain seq x y z
N MET A 1 -22.93 13.11 -56.34
CA MET A 1 -24.04 12.13 -56.18
C MET A 1 -24.16 11.75 -54.72
N ALA A 2 -25.32 11.22 -54.31
CA ALA A 2 -25.71 11.13 -52.90
C ALA A 2 -25.22 9.85 -52.19
N SER A 3 -25.01 9.97 -50.88
CA SER A 3 -25.71 9.12 -49.90
C SER A 3 -25.73 9.80 -48.52
N LYS A 4 -26.91 9.89 -47.91
CA LYS A 4 -27.09 10.16 -46.47
C LYS A 4 -27.47 8.84 -45.79
N GLY A 5 -26.92 8.60 -44.60
CA GLY A 5 -27.24 7.48 -43.70
C GLY A 5 -27.22 7.97 -42.25
N PRO A 6 -27.96 7.32 -41.33
CA PRO A 6 -28.87 8.05 -40.46
C PRO A 6 -28.33 8.46 -39.08
N GLU A 7 -28.97 9.48 -38.50
CA GLU A 7 -28.85 9.87 -37.09
C GLU A 7 -29.46 8.80 -36.15
N ALA A 8 -28.94 8.71 -34.93
CA ALA A 8 -29.32 7.67 -33.96
C ALA A 8 -30.19 8.24 -32.80
N PRO A 9 -31.52 8.01 -32.78
CA PRO A 9 -32.41 8.41 -31.69
C PRO A 9 -32.47 7.33 -30.61
N ALA A 10 -31.39 7.14 -29.84
CA ALA A 10 -31.31 6.11 -28.79
C ALA A 10 -31.17 6.66 -27.36
N ALA A 11 -30.61 7.86 -27.18
CA ALA A 11 -30.36 8.42 -25.85
C ALA A 11 -31.63 8.91 -25.12
N GLN A 12 -32.58 9.51 -25.85
CA GLN A 12 -33.75 10.14 -25.24
C GLN A 12 -34.78 9.12 -24.73
N GLN A 13 -35.02 8.02 -25.47
CA GLN A 13 -35.95 6.96 -25.05
C GLN A 13 -35.55 6.26 -23.74
N ILE A 14 -34.28 6.27 -23.36
CA ILE A 14 -33.81 5.69 -22.09
C ILE A 14 -34.16 6.61 -20.91
N ILE A 15 -34.10 7.93 -21.12
CA ILE A 15 -34.43 8.95 -20.11
C ILE A 15 -35.94 8.97 -19.85
N ASP A 16 -36.75 8.94 -20.91
CA ASP A 16 -38.22 9.00 -20.79
C ASP A 16 -38.77 7.73 -20.09
N ASN A 17 -38.26 6.54 -20.43
CA ASN A 17 -38.65 5.28 -19.79
C ASN A 17 -38.23 5.16 -18.32
N ALA A 18 -37.13 5.80 -17.90
CA ALA A 18 -36.73 5.87 -16.50
C ALA A 18 -37.68 6.76 -15.67
N THR A 19 -38.25 7.79 -16.29
CA THR A 19 -39.13 8.76 -15.63
C THR A 19 -40.51 8.18 -15.36
N THR A 20 -41.08 7.43 -16.32
CA THR A 20 -42.43 6.83 -16.20
C THR A 20 -42.51 5.75 -15.12
N LYS A 21 -41.44 4.95 -14.91
CA LYS A 21 -41.41 3.91 -13.86
C LYS A 21 -41.29 4.47 -12.44
N ALA A 22 -40.90 5.73 -12.27
CA ALA A 22 -40.87 6.38 -10.96
C ALA A 22 -42.26 6.82 -10.46
N SER A 23 -43.20 7.10 -11.37
CA SER A 23 -44.57 7.54 -11.02
C SER A 23 -45.51 6.42 -10.58
N GLU A 24 -45.28 5.17 -10.99
CA GLU A 24 -46.20 4.06 -10.70
C GLU A 24 -46.01 3.44 -9.30
N ALA A 25 -44.90 3.73 -8.61
CA ALA A 25 -44.54 3.10 -7.33
C ALA A 25 -45.12 3.79 -6.06
N ILE A 26 -45.94 4.85 -6.22
CA ILE A 26 -46.42 5.68 -5.09
C ILE A 26 -47.93 5.51 -4.81
N GLY A 27 -48.68 4.82 -5.68
CA GLY A 27 -50.12 4.61 -5.55
C GLY A 27 -50.52 3.19 -5.14
N GLY A 28 -50.75 2.92 -3.85
CA GLY A 28 -51.29 1.62 -3.41
C GLY A 28 -51.39 1.41 -1.90
N VAL A 29 -52.50 1.84 -1.29
CA VAL A 29 -52.89 1.45 0.08
C VAL A 29 -54.26 0.76 0.02
N PRO A 30 -54.42 -0.50 0.47
CA PRO A 30 -55.74 -1.12 0.61
C PRO A 30 -56.44 -0.60 1.87
N ALA A 31 -57.74 -0.32 1.76
CA ALA A 31 -58.57 0.05 2.89
C ALA A 31 -58.86 -1.15 3.82
N VAL A 32 -58.90 -0.91 5.13
CA VAL A 32 -59.38 -1.88 6.13
C VAL A 32 -60.81 -1.52 6.55
N GLN A 33 -61.68 -2.53 6.55
CA GLN A 33 -63.12 -2.38 6.84
C GLN A 33 -63.42 -2.07 8.32
N GLN A 34 -64.56 -1.42 8.53
CA GLN A 34 -65.13 -1.11 9.85
C GLN A 34 -65.56 -2.36 10.62
N VAL A 35 -65.37 -2.35 11.94
CA VAL A 35 -66.34 -2.91 12.91
C VAL A 35 -66.50 -1.91 14.06
N ALA A 36 -67.73 -1.64 14.48
CA ALA A 36 -68.06 -0.71 15.56
C ALA A 36 -68.39 -1.45 16.87
N GLY A 37 -68.24 -0.79 18.03
CA GLY A 37 -68.66 -1.32 19.33
C GLY A 37 -68.41 -0.37 20.50
N ASN A 38 -69.50 0.07 21.16
CA ASN A 38 -69.47 0.95 22.33
C ASN A 38 -69.06 0.21 23.62
N GLY A 39 -68.57 0.94 24.64
CA GLY A 39 -68.51 0.44 26.02
C GLY A 39 -67.77 1.37 26.97
N ALA A 40 -68.32 1.62 28.17
CA ALA A 40 -67.77 2.56 29.16
C ALA A 40 -67.51 1.91 30.53
N ASN A 41 -66.90 2.69 31.43
CA ASN A 41 -66.78 2.56 32.90
C ASN A 41 -65.59 1.80 33.56
N LYS A 42 -64.91 2.57 34.41
CA LYS A 42 -64.52 2.33 35.83
C LYS A 42 -63.55 1.20 36.24
N ALA A 43 -62.38 1.69 36.70
CA ALA A 43 -61.83 1.52 38.07
C ALA A 43 -61.12 0.21 38.50
N ALA A 44 -60.26 0.42 39.51
CA ALA A 44 -59.63 -0.51 40.45
C ALA A 44 -58.24 -1.12 40.11
N GLU A 45 -57.50 -1.25 41.21
CA GLU A 45 -56.08 -1.60 41.44
C GLU A 45 -55.61 -2.97 40.92
N GLY A 46 -54.29 -3.14 40.77
CA GLY A 46 -53.66 -4.46 40.67
C GLY A 46 -52.29 -4.45 40.01
N ALA A 47 -51.25 -4.94 40.69
CA ALA A 47 -49.89 -5.01 40.16
C ALA A 47 -49.60 -6.36 39.48
N ASN A 48 -49.07 -6.35 38.25
CA ASN A 48 -47.99 -7.24 37.79
C ASN A 48 -47.46 -6.83 36.40
N GLY A 49 -46.27 -7.33 36.04
CA GLY A 49 -45.44 -6.73 34.98
C GLY A 49 -45.67 -7.19 33.54
N ALA A 50 -45.10 -6.41 32.60
CA ALA A 50 -44.91 -6.72 31.19
C ALA A 50 -43.55 -6.16 30.73
N PRO A 51 -42.88 -6.74 29.71
CA PRO A 51 -41.54 -6.32 29.31
C PRO A 51 -41.54 -4.96 28.60
N ALA A 52 -40.54 -4.12 28.91
CA ALA A 52 -40.44 -2.77 28.36
C ALA A 52 -40.07 -2.79 26.86
N GLU A 53 -40.92 -2.22 26.01
CA GLU A 53 -40.60 -1.94 24.61
C GLU A 53 -39.35 -1.03 24.51
N THR A 54 -38.44 -1.36 23.59
CA THR A 54 -37.37 -0.44 23.18
C THR A 54 -37.99 0.81 22.58
N SER A 55 -37.91 1.94 23.28
CA SER A 55 -38.74 3.10 22.93
C SER A 55 -38.53 3.55 21.48
N LYS A 56 -39.65 3.82 20.78
CA LYS A 56 -39.67 4.34 19.40
C LYS A 56 -38.88 5.65 19.22
N SER A 57 -38.51 6.33 20.31
CA SER A 57 -37.62 7.50 20.27
C SER A 57 -36.14 7.16 20.01
N ALA A 58 -35.66 6.01 20.51
CA ALA A 58 -34.27 5.58 20.33
C ALA A 58 -34.01 5.14 18.89
N LEU A 59 -34.93 4.36 18.31
CA LEU A 59 -34.89 3.95 16.91
C LEU A 59 -34.96 5.17 15.97
N LYS A 60 -35.92 6.09 16.18
CA LYS A 60 -35.99 7.35 15.41
C LYS A 60 -34.74 8.23 15.55
N LYS A 61 -34.05 8.21 16.69
CA LYS A 61 -32.81 8.95 16.90
C LYS A 61 -31.63 8.29 16.15
N ALA A 62 -31.55 6.96 16.15
CA ALA A 62 -30.58 6.20 15.37
C ALA A 62 -30.82 6.38 13.85
N GLU A 63 -32.06 6.27 13.37
CA GLU A 63 -32.44 6.53 11.98
C GLU A 63 -32.11 7.98 11.56
N LYS A 64 -32.40 8.97 12.41
CA LYS A 64 -32.05 10.37 12.12
C LYS A 64 -30.54 10.58 12.08
N GLN A 65 -29.76 9.92 12.93
CA GLN A 65 -28.30 9.97 12.89
C GLN A 65 -27.73 9.26 11.66
N ALA A 66 -28.26 8.09 11.30
CA ALA A 66 -27.88 7.37 10.08
C ALA A 66 -28.22 8.17 8.82
N LYS A 67 -29.40 8.79 8.77
CA LYS A 67 -29.80 9.68 7.67
C LYS A 67 -28.92 10.93 7.59
N MET A 68 -28.61 11.58 8.71
CA MET A 68 -27.68 12.72 8.71
C MET A 68 -26.25 12.32 8.32
N ALA A 69 -25.80 11.09 8.65
CA ALA A 69 -24.53 10.56 8.19
C ALA A 69 -24.54 10.27 6.68
N ALA A 70 -25.61 9.68 6.16
CA ALA A 70 -25.82 9.43 4.73
C ALA A 70 -25.93 10.74 3.93
N ASP A 71 -26.68 11.73 4.41
CA ASP A 71 -26.80 13.06 3.79
C ASP A 71 -25.45 13.79 3.80
N LYS A 72 -24.66 13.66 4.88
CA LYS A 72 -23.30 14.24 4.96
C LYS A 72 -22.31 13.51 4.03
N ALA A 73 -22.43 12.19 3.87
CA ALA A 73 -21.65 11.41 2.91
C ALA A 73 -22.04 11.73 1.46
N ALA A 74 -23.34 11.88 1.16
CA ALA A 74 -23.84 12.28 -0.16
C ALA A 74 -23.43 13.72 -0.51
N LYS A 75 -23.40 14.63 0.47
CA LYS A 75 -22.89 16.00 0.29
C LYS A 75 -21.36 16.03 0.11
N ALA A 76 -20.62 15.16 0.79
CA ALA A 76 -19.19 14.98 0.55
C ALA A 76 -18.91 14.39 -0.85
N ALA A 77 -19.70 13.40 -1.30
CA ALA A 77 -19.62 12.84 -2.64
C ALA A 77 -19.97 13.86 -3.74
N LYS A 78 -21.01 14.68 -3.54
CA LYS A 78 -21.32 15.80 -4.45
C LYS A 78 -20.21 16.85 -4.48
N ASN A 79 -19.61 17.20 -3.34
CA ASN A 79 -18.47 18.11 -3.33
C ASN A 79 -17.22 17.50 -4.00
N ALA A 80 -17.00 16.19 -3.89
CA ALA A 80 -15.93 15.50 -4.62
C ALA A 80 -16.17 15.50 -6.15
N LEU A 81 -17.42 15.37 -6.60
CA LEU A 81 -17.79 15.51 -8.02
C LEU A 81 -17.64 16.93 -8.57
N VAL A 82 -17.84 17.97 -7.73
CA VAL A 82 -17.75 19.38 -8.15
C VAL A 82 -16.30 19.87 -8.33
N VAL A 83 -15.29 19.18 -7.78
CA VAL A 83 -13.87 19.47 -8.07
C VAL A 83 -13.50 19.08 -9.52
N GLY A 84 -14.34 18.34 -10.24
CA GLY A 84 -14.14 17.95 -11.63
C GLY A 84 -14.73 18.88 -12.70
N GLN A 85 -15.33 20.02 -12.36
CA GLN A 85 -15.94 20.95 -13.34
C GLN A 85 -15.45 22.40 -13.20
N GLY A 86 -14.14 22.58 -13.30
CA GLY A 86 -13.55 23.87 -13.69
C GLY A 86 -13.75 24.14 -15.19
N LYS A 87 -13.75 25.42 -15.60
CA LYS A 87 -13.65 25.82 -17.02
C LYS A 87 -12.44 25.14 -17.66
N LYS A 88 -12.58 24.67 -18.91
CA LYS A 88 -11.51 24.08 -19.73
C LYS A 88 -10.14 24.74 -19.50
N THR A 89 -9.28 24.04 -18.75
CA THR A 89 -7.85 24.32 -18.58
C THR A 89 -7.00 23.28 -19.31
N ASP A 90 -7.63 22.47 -20.18
CA ASP A 90 -7.03 21.32 -20.88
C ASP A 90 -5.85 21.70 -21.80
N ASP A 91 -5.69 22.99 -22.14
CA ASP A 91 -4.62 23.50 -22.99
C ASP A 91 -3.32 23.83 -22.24
N ILE A 92 -3.30 23.83 -20.89
CA ILE A 92 -2.08 24.14 -20.11
C ILE A 92 -1.34 22.85 -19.72
N ILE A 93 -0.40 22.49 -20.59
CA ILE A 93 0.44 21.27 -20.49
C ILE A 93 1.28 21.25 -19.21
N GLY A 94 1.81 22.41 -18.79
CA GLY A 94 2.69 22.52 -17.61
C GLY A 94 1.96 22.43 -16.27
N ILE A 95 2.75 22.31 -15.19
CA ILE A 95 2.26 22.49 -13.82
C ILE A 95 1.85 23.96 -13.62
N THR A 96 0.65 24.20 -13.10
CA THR A 96 0.04 25.53 -12.88
C THR A 96 0.17 26.01 -11.43
N VAL A 97 0.40 25.10 -10.50
CA VAL A 97 0.49 25.37 -9.05
C VAL A 97 1.87 24.96 -8.54
N SER A 98 2.54 25.83 -7.80
CA SER A 98 3.84 25.50 -7.22
C SER A 98 3.72 24.59 -5.99
N LYS A 99 4.70 23.70 -5.83
CA LYS A 99 4.87 22.74 -4.73
C LYS A 99 4.86 23.41 -3.36
N GLU A 100 5.33 24.65 -3.30
CA GLU A 100 5.44 25.47 -2.10
C GLU A 100 4.11 26.16 -1.71
N GLN A 101 3.28 26.53 -2.70
CA GLN A 101 2.01 27.25 -2.47
C GLN A 101 0.85 26.32 -2.11
N ASP A 102 0.61 25.28 -2.91
CA ASP A 102 -0.37 24.23 -2.60
C ASP A 102 0.18 22.88 -3.06
N PHE A 103 0.83 22.22 -2.11
CA PHE A 103 1.40 20.89 -2.27
C PHE A 103 0.38 19.82 -2.68
N SER A 104 -0.89 19.96 -2.29
CA SER A 104 -1.93 18.97 -2.62
C SER A 104 -2.34 19.10 -4.08
N ALA A 105 -2.62 20.31 -4.55
CA ALA A 105 -2.94 20.57 -5.95
C ALA A 105 -1.73 20.25 -6.86
N TRP A 106 -0.53 20.69 -6.47
CA TRP A 106 0.72 20.35 -7.15
C TRP A 106 0.91 18.84 -7.31
N TYR A 107 0.76 18.05 -6.23
CA TYR A 107 0.95 16.60 -6.31
C TYR A 107 -0.02 15.94 -7.27
N GLN A 108 -1.30 16.36 -7.25
CA GLN A 108 -2.34 15.86 -8.16
C GLN A 108 -2.01 16.20 -9.62
N GLU A 109 -1.62 17.44 -9.89
CA GLU A 109 -1.20 17.83 -11.24
C GLU A 109 0.01 17.02 -11.72
N VAL A 110 1.03 16.82 -10.88
CA VAL A 110 2.23 16.04 -11.26
C VAL A 110 1.85 14.61 -11.62
N VAL A 111 1.09 13.88 -10.80
CA VAL A 111 0.80 12.46 -11.08
C VAL A 111 -0.16 12.26 -12.27
N VAL A 112 -1.03 13.22 -12.56
CA VAL A 112 -1.93 13.18 -13.73
C VAL A 112 -1.18 13.60 -15.00
N LYS A 113 -0.61 14.81 -15.02
CA LYS A 113 0.00 15.42 -16.21
C LYS A 113 1.28 14.70 -16.68
N SER A 114 2.00 14.03 -15.77
CA SER A 114 3.14 13.15 -16.13
C SER A 114 2.75 11.75 -16.62
N GLU A 115 1.44 11.47 -16.74
CA GLU A 115 0.87 10.19 -17.18
C GLU A 115 1.21 9.02 -16.23
N MET A 116 1.25 9.28 -14.92
CA MET A 116 1.46 8.23 -13.91
C MET A 116 0.14 7.57 -13.49
N ILE A 117 -0.92 8.34 -13.27
CA ILE A 117 -2.23 7.81 -12.87
C ILE A 117 -3.36 8.43 -13.70
N GLU A 118 -4.50 7.73 -13.72
CA GLU A 118 -5.80 8.29 -14.09
C GLU A 118 -6.76 8.14 -12.91
N TYR A 119 -7.66 9.10 -12.70
CA TYR A 119 -8.70 8.99 -11.69
C TYR A 119 -9.81 8.06 -12.20
N TYR A 120 -10.16 7.02 -11.43
CA TYR A 120 -11.33 6.22 -11.77
C TYR A 120 -12.61 6.96 -11.33
N GLN A 121 -13.22 7.65 -12.29
CA GLN A 121 -14.29 8.63 -12.02
C GLN A 121 -15.57 8.01 -11.43
N GLU A 122 -15.81 6.72 -11.68
CA GLU A 122 -17.00 5.99 -11.23
C GLU A 122 -16.95 5.66 -9.73
N ILE A 123 -15.77 5.39 -9.17
CA ILE A 123 -15.60 5.00 -7.75
C ILE A 123 -14.43 5.75 -7.12
N ALA A 124 -14.76 6.69 -6.23
CA ALA A 124 -13.78 7.48 -5.50
C ALA A 124 -12.81 6.60 -4.68
N GLY A 125 -11.52 6.93 -4.74
CA GLY A 125 -10.44 6.24 -4.02
C GLY A 125 -9.74 5.13 -4.79
N PHE A 126 -10.14 4.89 -6.03
CA PHE A 126 -9.49 3.98 -6.98
C PHE A 126 -8.76 4.79 -8.07
N PHE A 127 -7.62 4.28 -8.53
CA PHE A 127 -6.74 4.97 -9.48
C PHE A 127 -6.19 3.97 -10.48
N ILE A 128 -6.20 4.32 -11.77
CA ILE A 128 -5.60 3.49 -12.81
C ILE A 128 -4.10 3.78 -12.84
N LEU A 129 -3.27 2.77 -12.56
CA LEU A 129 -1.82 2.90 -12.66
C LEU A 129 -1.40 2.80 -14.14
N ARG A 130 -1.06 3.94 -14.74
CA ARG A 130 -0.64 4.02 -16.15
C ARG A 130 0.76 3.39 -16.35
N PRO A 131 1.17 3.06 -17.59
CA PRO A 131 2.40 2.30 -17.86
C PRO A 131 3.69 2.88 -17.27
N ARG A 132 3.78 4.20 -17.02
CA ARG A 132 4.93 4.81 -16.33
C ARG A 132 5.04 4.30 -14.90
N SER A 133 3.93 4.28 -14.16
CA SER A 133 3.87 3.82 -12.76
C SER A 133 4.06 2.32 -12.65
N MET A 134 3.43 1.54 -13.53
CA MET A 134 3.60 0.09 -13.55
C MET A 134 5.02 -0.33 -13.93
N PHE A 135 5.74 0.44 -14.75
CA PHE A 135 7.17 0.20 -14.98
C PHE A 135 7.99 0.36 -13.70
N ILE A 136 7.73 1.41 -12.91
CA ILE A 136 8.40 1.64 -11.62
C ILE A 136 8.09 0.49 -10.65
N TRP A 137 6.81 0.15 -10.50
CA TRP A 137 6.38 -0.95 -9.63
C TRP A 137 7.00 -2.30 -10.05
N ASN A 138 6.97 -2.63 -11.34
CA ASN A 138 7.55 -3.86 -11.85
C ASN A 138 9.09 -3.91 -11.73
N SER A 139 9.76 -2.75 -11.77
CA SER A 139 11.20 -2.66 -11.53
C SER A 139 11.53 -2.96 -10.05
N ILE A 140 10.75 -2.40 -9.13
CA ILE A 140 10.85 -2.68 -7.68
C ILE A 140 10.52 -4.16 -7.42
N LYS A 141 9.42 -4.70 -7.99
CA LYS A 141 9.06 -6.12 -7.88
C LYS A 141 10.19 -7.01 -8.35
N LYS A 142 10.73 -6.78 -9.55
CA LYS A 142 11.82 -7.61 -10.11
C LYS A 142 13.05 -7.62 -9.20
N TRP A 143 13.47 -6.45 -8.70
CA TRP A 143 14.63 -6.37 -7.82
C TRP A 143 14.36 -7.03 -6.47
N PHE A 144 13.24 -6.71 -5.82
CA PHE A 144 12.92 -7.23 -4.50
C PHE A 144 12.67 -8.74 -4.51
N THR A 145 12.00 -9.29 -5.54
CA THR A 145 11.84 -10.75 -5.72
C THR A 145 13.19 -11.45 -5.76
N ALA A 146 14.16 -10.96 -6.54
CA ALA A 146 15.49 -11.58 -6.60
C ALA A 146 16.21 -11.56 -5.23
N GLU A 147 16.15 -10.44 -4.49
CA GLU A 147 16.81 -10.35 -3.17
C GLU A 147 16.16 -11.25 -2.10
N ILE A 148 14.84 -11.52 -2.17
CA ILE A 148 14.18 -12.46 -1.25
C ILE A 148 14.32 -13.94 -1.68
N GLU A 149 14.48 -14.23 -2.97
CA GLU A 149 14.82 -15.57 -3.47
C GLU A 149 16.18 -16.03 -2.91
N GLU A 150 17.18 -15.14 -2.82
CA GLU A 150 18.47 -15.39 -2.16
C GLU A 150 18.34 -15.65 -0.63
N LEU A 151 17.25 -15.21 0.00
CA LEU A 151 16.91 -15.55 1.39
C LEU A 151 16.14 -16.88 1.52
N GLY A 152 15.86 -17.55 0.40
CA GLY A 152 15.04 -18.75 0.33
C GLY A 152 13.56 -18.49 0.61
N VAL A 153 13.04 -17.33 0.18
CA VAL A 153 11.60 -17.03 0.20
C VAL A 153 10.98 -17.48 -1.12
N GLU A 154 9.89 -18.25 -1.07
CA GLU A 154 9.19 -18.74 -2.26
C GLU A 154 7.94 -17.90 -2.57
N GLU A 155 7.64 -17.63 -3.85
CA GLU A 155 6.43 -16.91 -4.26
C GLU A 155 5.21 -17.86 -4.28
N ALA A 156 4.14 -17.46 -3.59
CA ALA A 156 2.86 -18.16 -3.49
C ALA A 156 1.71 -17.22 -3.89
N SER A 157 0.49 -17.77 -4.00
CA SER A 157 -0.72 -16.98 -4.26
C SER A 157 -1.91 -17.55 -3.49
N PHE A 158 -2.41 -16.78 -2.52
CA PHE A 158 -3.58 -17.15 -1.73
C PHE A 158 -4.86 -16.47 -2.25
N PRO A 159 -6.05 -17.07 -2.03
CA PRO A 159 -7.33 -16.48 -2.43
C PRO A 159 -7.57 -15.08 -1.85
N MET A 160 -8.33 -14.26 -2.57
CA MET A 160 -8.65 -12.88 -2.17
C MET A 160 -9.71 -12.77 -1.07
N PHE A 161 -10.54 -13.81 -0.90
CA PHE A 161 -11.73 -13.76 -0.03
C PHE A 161 -11.50 -14.41 1.33
N LEU A 162 -11.88 -13.69 2.39
CA LEU A 162 -11.96 -14.17 3.76
C LEU A 162 -13.39 -14.63 4.03
N SER A 163 -13.56 -15.82 4.61
CA SER A 163 -14.86 -16.25 5.12
C SER A 163 -15.21 -15.51 6.41
N GLN A 164 -16.49 -15.18 6.61
CA GLN A 164 -16.98 -14.60 7.88
C GLN A 164 -16.57 -15.44 9.10
N ARG A 165 -16.57 -16.77 8.98
CA ARG A 165 -16.18 -17.69 10.08
C ARG A 165 -14.70 -17.57 10.48
N ALA A 166 -13.81 -17.23 9.55
CA ALA A 166 -12.40 -17.00 9.85
C ALA A 166 -12.24 -15.67 10.60
N ILE A 167 -12.84 -14.60 10.06
CA ILE A 167 -12.93 -13.27 10.69
C ILE A 167 -13.47 -13.33 12.13
N GLU A 168 -14.53 -14.11 12.38
CA GLU A 168 -15.16 -14.21 13.69
C GLU A 168 -14.31 -14.94 14.75
N ARG A 169 -13.41 -15.83 14.33
CA ARG A 169 -12.42 -16.46 15.23
C ARG A 169 -11.35 -15.45 15.70
N GLU A 170 -11.16 -14.39 14.92
CA GLU A 170 -10.04 -13.45 15.04
C GLU A 170 -10.47 -12.06 15.49
N LYS A 171 -11.64 -11.93 16.13
CA LYS A 171 -12.24 -10.64 16.55
C LYS A 171 -11.25 -9.65 17.19
N LYS A 172 -10.35 -10.11 18.08
CA LYS A 172 -9.34 -9.24 18.71
C LYS A 172 -8.35 -8.58 17.74
N HIS A 173 -8.11 -9.17 16.57
CA HIS A 173 -7.23 -8.64 15.53
C HIS A 173 -8.03 -7.92 14.45
N VAL A 174 -9.21 -8.46 14.10
CA VAL A 174 -10.11 -7.84 13.12
C VAL A 174 -10.78 -6.57 13.67
N GLU A 175 -10.94 -6.38 14.98
CA GLU A 175 -11.53 -5.17 15.59
C GLU A 175 -10.85 -3.87 15.12
N GLY A 176 -9.54 -3.90 14.80
CA GLY A 176 -8.82 -2.76 14.24
C GLY A 176 -9.10 -2.49 12.75
N PHE A 177 -9.52 -3.50 11.99
CA PHE A 177 -9.78 -3.44 10.54
C PHE A 177 -11.26 -3.50 10.17
N ALA A 178 -12.15 -3.87 11.11
CA ALA A 178 -13.57 -4.08 10.87
C ALA A 178 -14.30 -2.93 10.15
N PRO A 179 -13.97 -1.63 10.40
CA PRO A 179 -14.56 -0.51 9.66
C PRO A 179 -14.11 -0.40 8.19
N GLU A 180 -13.00 -1.04 7.82
CA GLU A 180 -12.36 -0.95 6.51
C GLU A 180 -12.58 -2.21 5.64
N LEU A 181 -13.30 -3.22 6.14
CA LEU A 181 -13.59 -4.44 5.38
C LEU A 181 -14.65 -4.20 4.29
N ALA A 182 -14.27 -4.46 3.03
CA ALA A 182 -15.21 -4.53 1.92
C ALA A 182 -15.84 -5.93 1.86
N TRP A 183 -17.17 -6.01 1.92
CA TRP A 183 -17.93 -7.27 1.92
C TRP A 183 -18.60 -7.54 0.58
N VAL A 184 -18.54 -8.78 0.13
CA VAL A 184 -19.35 -9.33 -0.96
C VAL A 184 -20.47 -10.15 -0.34
N THR A 185 -21.71 -9.72 -0.59
CA THR A 185 -22.94 -10.36 -0.09
C THR A 185 -23.81 -10.94 -1.20
N LYS A 186 -23.51 -10.66 -2.47
CA LYS A 186 -24.28 -11.07 -3.64
C LYS A 186 -23.40 -11.61 -4.77
N ALA A 187 -23.96 -12.52 -5.57
CA ALA A 187 -23.42 -12.97 -6.85
C ALA A 187 -24.51 -12.83 -7.93
N GLY A 188 -24.36 -11.84 -8.81
CA GLY A 188 -25.48 -11.35 -9.61
C GLY A 188 -26.61 -10.85 -8.69
N GLU A 189 -27.85 -11.23 -8.98
CA GLU A 189 -29.01 -10.85 -8.17
C GLU A 189 -29.22 -11.71 -6.91
N LYS A 190 -28.49 -12.83 -6.75
CA LYS A 190 -28.66 -13.76 -5.63
C LYS A 190 -27.78 -13.37 -4.44
N ASP A 191 -28.38 -13.33 -3.25
CA ASP A 191 -27.63 -13.25 -2.00
C ASP A 191 -26.79 -14.52 -1.79
N LEU A 192 -25.59 -14.36 -1.24
CA LEU A 192 -24.69 -15.45 -0.86
C LEU A 192 -25.16 -16.08 0.46
N GLU A 193 -25.12 -17.41 0.55
CA GLU A 193 -25.42 -18.15 1.78
C GLU A 193 -24.54 -17.73 2.96
N ALA A 194 -23.30 -17.32 2.67
CA ALA A 194 -22.35 -16.76 3.63
C ALA A 194 -21.61 -15.57 2.99
N PRO A 195 -21.68 -14.36 3.58
CA PRO A 195 -20.85 -13.24 3.17
C PRO A 195 -19.35 -13.55 3.24
N VAL A 196 -18.60 -12.96 2.31
CA VAL A 196 -17.13 -13.00 2.30
C VAL A 196 -16.56 -11.58 2.24
N ALA A 197 -15.42 -11.34 2.88
CA ALA A 197 -14.74 -10.05 2.81
C ALA A 197 -13.56 -10.12 1.82
N VAL A 198 -13.27 -9.01 1.14
CA VAL A 198 -12.03 -8.83 0.38
C VAL A 198 -10.88 -8.60 1.35
N ARG A 199 -9.70 -9.16 1.08
CA ARG A 199 -8.53 -9.03 1.97
C ARG A 199 -8.07 -7.58 2.20
N PRO A 200 -7.99 -7.12 3.47
CA PRO A 200 -7.19 -5.96 3.85
C PRO A 200 -5.72 -6.34 4.10
N THR A 201 -5.47 -7.62 4.40
CA THR A 201 -4.22 -8.31 4.70
C THR A 201 -4.53 -9.82 4.76
N SER A 202 -3.54 -10.71 4.63
CA SER A 202 -3.80 -12.15 4.40
C SER A 202 -3.50 -13.10 5.57
N GLU A 203 -3.14 -12.64 6.78
CA GLU A 203 -2.86 -13.52 7.94
C GLU A 203 -3.96 -14.56 8.20
N VAL A 204 -5.23 -14.10 8.21
CA VAL A 204 -6.47 -14.89 8.35
C VAL A 204 -6.56 -16.02 7.32
N ILE A 205 -6.02 -15.78 6.12
CA ILE A 205 -6.07 -16.70 4.98
C ILE A 205 -4.90 -17.69 5.05
N LEU A 206 -3.68 -17.23 5.37
CA LEU A 206 -2.46 -18.04 5.33
C LEU A 206 -2.36 -19.01 6.51
N TYR A 207 -2.59 -18.52 7.72
CA TYR A 207 -2.19 -19.25 8.93
C TYR A 207 -2.93 -20.56 9.23
N PRO A 208 -4.20 -20.78 8.80
CA PRO A 208 -4.81 -22.11 8.81
C PRO A 208 -4.06 -23.14 7.94
N PHE A 209 -3.40 -22.71 6.86
CA PHE A 209 -2.58 -23.59 6.01
C PHE A 209 -1.16 -23.77 6.58
N TYR A 210 -0.61 -22.77 7.26
CA TYR A 210 0.65 -22.93 7.99
C TYR A 210 0.54 -24.02 9.06
N ALA A 211 -0.56 -24.04 9.83
CA ALA A 211 -0.88 -25.12 10.79
C ALA A 211 -1.13 -26.50 10.12
N LYS A 212 -1.40 -26.51 8.81
CA LYS A 212 -1.58 -27.74 8.02
C LYS A 212 -0.26 -28.27 7.47
N TRP A 213 0.63 -27.38 7.04
CA TRP A 213 1.89 -27.70 6.36
C TRP A 213 3.05 -27.92 7.33
N ILE A 214 3.15 -27.10 8.38
CA ILE A 214 4.17 -27.24 9.43
C ILE A 214 3.71 -28.37 10.36
N ARG A 215 4.50 -29.44 10.46
CA ARG A 215 4.23 -30.61 11.33
C ARG A 215 5.39 -30.93 12.26
N SER A 216 6.60 -30.55 11.88
CA SER A 216 7.84 -30.86 12.55
C SER A 216 8.83 -29.70 12.40
N HIS A 217 9.91 -29.73 13.19
CA HIS A 217 11.04 -28.80 13.02
C HIS A 217 11.70 -28.85 11.63
N ARG A 218 11.44 -29.90 10.82
CA ARG A 218 12.01 -30.07 9.47
C ARG A 218 11.25 -29.29 8.40
N ASP A 219 10.03 -28.86 8.70
CA ASP A 219 9.20 -28.03 7.82
C ASP A 219 9.50 -26.53 8.04
N LEU A 220 10.55 -26.22 8.81
CA LEU A 220 10.98 -24.87 9.15
C LEU A 220 12.43 -24.62 8.69
N PRO A 221 12.77 -23.38 8.28
CA PRO A 221 11.88 -22.22 8.19
C PRO A 221 10.96 -22.30 6.96
N LEU A 222 9.67 -21.99 7.14
CA LEU A 222 8.75 -21.77 6.03
C LEU A 222 8.78 -20.28 5.68
N ARG A 223 8.98 -19.94 4.41
CA ARG A 223 9.06 -18.55 3.94
C ARG A 223 8.29 -18.34 2.66
N LEU A 224 7.18 -17.59 2.72
CA LEU A 224 6.34 -17.32 1.56
C LEU A 224 6.17 -15.82 1.35
N ASN A 225 6.15 -15.41 0.08
CA ASN A 225 5.80 -14.06 -0.37
C ASN A 225 4.65 -14.14 -1.37
N GLN A 226 3.79 -13.12 -1.42
CA GLN A 226 2.88 -12.94 -2.56
C GLN A 226 2.84 -11.47 -2.99
N TRP A 227 2.64 -11.24 -4.28
CA TRP A 227 2.34 -9.92 -4.84
C TRP A 227 0.86 -9.89 -5.23
N ASN A 228 0.12 -8.92 -4.71
CA ASN A 228 -1.33 -8.84 -4.87
C ASN A 228 -1.86 -7.43 -4.64
N THR A 229 -3.10 -7.22 -5.04
CA THR A 229 -3.89 -6.10 -4.52
C THR A 229 -4.52 -6.45 -3.17
N VAL A 230 -4.76 -5.41 -2.37
CA VAL A 230 -5.59 -5.44 -1.15
C VAL A 230 -6.58 -4.30 -1.19
N VAL A 231 -7.73 -4.52 -0.53
CA VAL A 231 -8.78 -3.52 -0.40
C VAL A 231 -8.95 -3.13 1.06
N ARG A 232 -8.82 -1.84 1.35
CA ARG A 232 -9.14 -1.22 2.64
C ARG A 232 -10.08 -0.06 2.36
N TRP A 233 -11.31 -0.16 2.85
CA TRP A 233 -12.38 0.80 2.56
C TRP A 233 -12.20 2.11 3.34
N GLU A 234 -11.16 2.84 2.97
CA GLU A 234 -10.73 4.07 3.61
C GLU A 234 -11.86 5.12 3.62
N ALA A 235 -12.17 5.61 4.82
CA ALA A 235 -13.24 6.57 5.08
C ALA A 235 -12.77 8.03 5.06
N LYS A 236 -11.46 8.28 5.25
CA LYS A 236 -10.85 9.61 5.13
C LYS A 236 -10.48 9.88 3.65
N GLN A 237 -9.99 11.09 3.37
CA GLN A 237 -9.56 11.49 2.03
C GLN A 237 -8.44 10.57 1.50
N THR A 238 -8.60 10.13 0.25
CA THR A 238 -7.64 9.33 -0.52
C THR A 238 -6.71 10.21 -1.34
N THR A 239 -5.50 9.71 -1.57
CA THR A 239 -4.44 10.39 -2.34
C THR A 239 -3.70 9.35 -3.19
N PRO A 240 -3.49 9.56 -4.51
CA PRO A 240 -2.83 8.61 -5.38
C PRO A 240 -1.52 8.08 -4.79
N PHE A 241 -1.27 6.77 -4.93
CA PHE A 241 -0.18 5.99 -4.31
C PHE A 241 -0.16 5.94 -2.77
N LEU A 242 -0.27 7.08 -2.10
CA LEU A 242 -0.06 7.17 -0.65
C LEU A 242 -1.17 6.48 0.15
N ARG A 243 -2.40 6.59 -0.37
CA ARG A 243 -3.63 6.15 0.29
C ARG A 243 -4.77 5.98 -0.72
N ALA A 244 -4.85 4.81 -1.30
CA ALA A 244 -5.94 4.36 -2.15
C ALA A 244 -6.80 3.32 -1.41
N ARG A 245 -8.02 3.06 -1.91
CA ARG A 245 -8.89 2.00 -1.38
C ARG A 245 -8.47 0.62 -1.84
N GLU A 246 -8.03 0.53 -3.09
CA GLU A 246 -7.29 -0.60 -3.62
C GLU A 246 -5.84 -0.16 -3.88
N PHE A 247 -4.88 -0.99 -3.50
CA PHE A 247 -3.48 -0.76 -3.83
C PHE A 247 -2.72 -2.07 -4.04
N GLU A 248 -1.78 -2.02 -4.97
CA GLU A 248 -0.77 -3.06 -5.19
C GLU A 248 0.26 -3.07 -4.05
N TRP A 249 0.56 -4.26 -3.55
CA TRP A 249 1.62 -4.50 -2.57
C TRP A 249 2.31 -5.86 -2.75
N GLN A 250 3.33 -6.10 -1.93
CA GLN A 250 3.66 -7.44 -1.49
C GLN A 250 3.28 -7.61 -0.02
N GLU A 251 3.06 -8.86 0.36
CA GLU A 251 3.08 -9.32 1.74
C GLU A 251 3.87 -10.63 1.84
N GLY A 252 4.86 -10.66 2.72
CA GLY A 252 5.62 -11.86 3.04
C GLY A 252 5.35 -12.31 4.46
N HIS A 253 5.26 -13.63 4.65
CA HIS A 253 4.98 -14.27 5.92
C HIS A 253 5.93 -15.45 6.10
N THR A 254 6.45 -15.63 7.32
CA THR A 254 7.41 -16.70 7.60
C THR A 254 7.12 -17.36 8.95
N ALA A 255 7.66 -18.56 9.12
CA ALA A 255 7.67 -19.29 10.38
C ALA A 255 9.07 -19.88 10.63
N SER A 256 9.59 -19.68 11.83
CA SER A 256 10.90 -20.11 12.32
C SER A 256 10.77 -20.81 13.68
N ILE A 257 11.78 -21.58 14.07
CA ILE A 257 11.75 -22.32 15.34
C ILE A 257 12.04 -21.45 16.58
N SER A 258 12.76 -20.33 16.43
CA SER A 258 13.20 -19.48 17.54
C SER A 258 13.05 -17.98 17.27
N GLU A 259 13.01 -17.20 18.35
CA GLU A 259 12.99 -15.74 18.34
C GLU A 259 14.20 -15.15 17.61
N GLU A 260 15.39 -15.72 17.83
CA GLU A 260 16.64 -15.25 17.22
C GLU A 260 16.59 -15.32 15.68
N LEU A 261 16.12 -16.44 15.13
CA LEU A 261 16.00 -16.62 13.68
C LEU A 261 14.94 -15.69 13.09
N ALA A 262 13.79 -15.56 13.76
CA ALA A 262 12.74 -14.64 13.35
C ALA A 262 13.23 -13.18 13.38
N GLY A 263 13.91 -12.78 14.46
CA GLY A 263 14.44 -11.42 14.64
C GLY A 263 15.54 -11.05 13.65
N LYS A 264 16.43 -12.00 13.30
CA LYS A 264 17.44 -11.81 12.24
C LYS A 264 16.76 -11.51 10.90
N GLU A 265 15.78 -12.31 10.52
CA GLU A 265 15.06 -12.15 9.25
C GLU A 265 14.27 -10.83 9.18
N VAL A 266 13.65 -10.40 10.28
CA VAL A 266 12.98 -9.08 10.36
C VAL A 266 13.91 -7.94 9.97
N LEU A 267 15.17 -7.98 10.42
CA LEU A 267 16.18 -6.99 10.09
C LEU A 267 16.73 -7.14 8.66
N GLN A 268 16.89 -8.37 8.16
CA GLN A 268 17.28 -8.61 6.76
C GLN A 268 16.26 -8.00 5.79
N ILE A 269 14.97 -8.25 6.00
CA ILE A 269 13.90 -7.68 5.16
C ILE A 269 13.79 -6.16 5.32
N LEU A 270 13.97 -5.63 6.53
CA LEU A 270 13.98 -4.18 6.76
C LEU A 270 15.10 -3.49 5.96
N GLU A 271 16.27 -4.11 5.87
CA GLU A 271 17.38 -3.59 5.08
C GLU A 271 17.11 -3.68 3.57
N LEU A 272 16.45 -4.75 3.09
CA LEU A 272 15.98 -4.80 1.70
C LEU A 272 15.00 -3.67 1.38
N TYR A 273 14.09 -3.32 2.29
CA TYR A 273 13.23 -2.15 2.12
C TYR A 273 14.00 -0.84 2.10
N ALA A 274 15.01 -0.69 2.97
CA ALA A 274 15.84 0.50 2.97
C ALA A 274 16.58 0.65 1.63
N LYS A 275 17.17 -0.42 1.09
CA LYS A 275 17.76 -0.45 -0.26
C LYS A 275 16.76 -0.11 -1.38
N VAL A 276 15.49 -0.55 -1.32
CA VAL A 276 14.49 -0.10 -2.31
C VAL A 276 14.38 1.43 -2.32
N TYR A 277 14.29 2.05 -1.13
CA TYR A 277 14.23 3.51 -1.04
C TYR A 277 15.56 4.16 -1.45
N GLU A 278 16.68 3.73 -0.89
CA GLU A 278 17.97 4.39 -1.02
C GLU A 278 18.63 4.12 -2.40
N ASP A 279 18.77 2.84 -2.77
CA ASP A 279 19.45 2.45 -4.01
C ASP A 279 18.59 2.64 -5.26
N LEU A 280 17.30 2.28 -5.24
CA LEU A 280 16.45 2.38 -6.44
C LEU A 280 15.79 3.75 -6.56
N LEU A 281 15.20 4.26 -5.48
CA LEU A 281 14.40 5.49 -5.48
C LEU A 281 15.18 6.76 -5.11
N ALA A 282 16.45 6.66 -4.75
CA ALA A 282 17.27 7.79 -4.27
C ALA A 282 16.60 8.55 -3.11
N VAL A 283 15.90 7.82 -2.22
CA VAL A 283 15.19 8.34 -1.04
C VAL A 283 15.88 7.85 0.23
N PRO A 284 16.37 8.72 1.11
CA PRO A 284 16.92 8.34 2.41
C PRO A 284 15.83 7.90 3.39
N VAL A 285 16.13 6.93 4.25
CA VAL A 285 15.22 6.46 5.30
C VAL A 285 15.90 6.20 6.64
N VAL A 286 15.18 6.48 7.74
CA VAL A 286 15.59 6.09 9.10
C VAL A 286 15.04 4.70 9.42
N ARG A 287 15.94 3.78 9.79
CA ARG A 287 15.62 2.43 10.27
C ARG A 287 15.30 2.49 11.77
N GLY A 288 14.17 1.94 12.20
CA GLY A 288 13.78 1.95 13.61
C GLY A 288 12.65 0.99 14.00
N ARG A 289 12.30 1.00 15.29
CA ARG A 289 11.19 0.23 15.89
C ARG A 289 10.00 1.16 16.18
N LYS A 290 8.76 0.73 15.94
CA LYS A 290 7.55 1.46 16.39
C LYS A 290 7.43 1.43 17.92
N THR A 291 6.80 2.46 18.51
CA THR A 291 6.37 2.42 19.91
C THR A 291 5.32 1.33 20.10
N GLU A 292 5.04 0.95 21.35
CA GLU A 292 4.01 -0.06 21.64
C GLU A 292 2.59 0.37 21.20
N LYS A 293 2.37 1.68 20.98
CA LYS A 293 1.11 2.25 20.49
C LYS A 293 0.96 2.19 18.97
N GLU A 294 2.02 2.45 18.23
CA GLU A 294 2.02 2.53 16.76
C GLU A 294 2.58 1.25 16.10
N LYS A 295 2.88 0.19 16.88
CA LYS A 295 3.20 -1.14 16.34
C LYS A 295 1.95 -1.84 15.82
N PHE A 296 2.14 -2.87 15.00
CA PHE A 296 1.04 -3.75 14.59
C PHE A 296 0.43 -4.48 15.80
N ALA A 297 -0.90 -4.43 15.95
CA ALA A 297 -1.60 -4.93 17.14
C ALA A 297 -1.45 -6.44 17.38
N GLY A 298 -1.27 -7.23 16.32
CA GLY A 298 -0.95 -8.67 16.42
C GLY A 298 0.56 -8.95 16.60
N GLY A 299 1.42 -7.93 16.51
CA GLY A 299 2.87 -8.06 16.54
C GLY A 299 3.47 -8.13 17.94
N TYR A 300 4.54 -8.91 18.10
CA TYR A 300 5.42 -8.80 19.26
C TYR A 300 6.15 -7.45 19.22
N TYR A 301 6.80 -7.14 18.10
CA TYR A 301 7.28 -5.79 17.78
C TYR A 301 7.19 -5.49 16.27
N THR A 302 7.35 -4.22 15.90
CA THR A 302 7.34 -3.77 14.50
C THR A 302 8.56 -2.90 14.23
N THR A 303 9.31 -3.23 13.19
CA THR A 303 10.34 -2.36 12.62
C THR A 303 9.80 -1.69 11.36
N THR A 304 10.38 -0.55 11.02
CA THR A 304 9.86 0.38 10.01
C THR A 304 11.00 1.20 9.41
N VAL A 305 10.85 1.57 8.14
CA VAL A 305 11.66 2.60 7.49
C VAL A 305 10.85 3.88 7.39
N GLU A 306 11.34 4.97 7.97
CA GLU A 306 10.68 6.28 7.99
C GLU A 306 11.41 7.25 7.06
N GLY A 307 10.72 7.77 6.04
CA GLY A 307 11.19 8.87 5.20
C GLY A 307 10.68 10.22 5.70
N TYR A 308 11.00 11.29 4.97
CA TYR A 308 10.56 12.66 5.26
C TYR A 308 10.19 13.42 3.99
N ILE A 309 9.17 14.28 4.09
CA ILE A 309 8.63 15.07 2.99
C ILE A 309 8.89 16.56 3.24
N PRO A 310 9.94 17.17 2.63
CA PRO A 310 10.39 18.53 2.97
C PRO A 310 9.36 19.64 2.72
N SER A 311 8.48 19.46 1.73
CA SER A 311 7.46 20.46 1.37
C SER A 311 6.44 20.68 2.49
N ASN A 312 6.09 19.64 3.25
CA ASN A 312 5.05 19.68 4.27
C ASN A 312 5.53 19.40 5.71
N GLY A 313 6.80 19.04 5.89
CA GLY A 313 7.43 18.90 7.21
C GLY A 313 7.05 17.64 7.98
N ARG A 314 6.86 16.50 7.29
CA ARG A 314 6.32 15.28 7.90
C ARG A 314 7.17 14.06 7.66
N GLY A 315 7.17 13.16 8.63
CA GLY A 315 7.63 11.80 8.44
C GLY A 315 6.61 10.97 7.67
N ILE A 316 7.10 9.95 6.96
CA ILE A 316 6.25 9.01 6.25
C ILE A 316 6.78 7.59 6.35
N GLN A 317 5.93 6.69 6.85
CA GLN A 317 6.23 5.27 6.90
C GLN A 317 6.31 4.69 5.49
N GLY A 318 7.49 4.18 5.14
CA GLY A 318 7.80 3.65 3.82
C GLY A 318 7.48 2.16 3.64
N ALA A 319 7.79 1.33 4.64
CA ALA A 319 7.52 -0.11 4.69
C ALA A 319 7.63 -0.63 6.14
N THR A 320 7.14 -1.85 6.41
CA THR A 320 7.17 -2.49 7.73
C THR A 320 7.65 -3.93 7.71
N SER A 321 8.39 -4.32 8.75
CA SER A 321 8.77 -5.69 9.02
C SER A 321 8.44 -6.02 10.48
N HIS A 322 7.54 -6.98 10.68
CA HIS A 322 6.94 -7.31 11.97
C HIS A 322 7.50 -8.63 12.49
N CYS A 323 8.01 -8.65 13.73
CA CYS A 323 8.07 -9.90 14.47
C CYS A 323 6.71 -10.11 15.11
N LEU A 324 6.01 -11.16 14.72
CA LEU A 324 4.71 -11.53 15.27
C LEU A 324 4.84 -12.36 16.56
N GLY A 325 6.06 -12.75 16.90
CA GLY A 325 6.34 -13.63 18.02
C GLY A 325 5.60 -14.95 17.87
N GLN A 326 4.93 -15.37 18.94
CA GLN A 326 4.05 -16.54 18.96
C GLN A 326 2.56 -16.16 19.00
N ASN A 327 2.18 -14.92 18.72
CA ASN A 327 0.79 -14.46 18.90
C ASN A 327 -0.18 -15.20 17.97
N PHE A 328 0.17 -15.26 16.68
CA PHE A 328 -0.60 -15.95 15.66
C PHE A 328 -0.45 -17.47 15.76
N SER A 329 0.75 -18.00 16.03
CA SER A 329 0.96 -19.45 16.15
C SER A 329 0.21 -20.07 17.34
N LYS A 330 -0.03 -19.31 18.42
CA LYS A 330 -0.96 -19.68 19.51
C LYS A 330 -2.43 -19.58 19.11
N MET A 331 -2.79 -18.65 18.24
CA MET A 331 -4.17 -18.45 17.77
C MET A 331 -4.62 -19.50 16.75
N PHE A 332 -3.71 -19.92 15.87
CA PHE A 332 -3.95 -20.87 14.77
C PHE A 332 -3.45 -22.29 15.06
N ASP A 333 -2.92 -22.55 16.26
CA ASP A 333 -2.31 -23.82 16.66
C ASP A 333 -1.20 -24.29 15.70
N ILE A 334 -0.34 -23.36 15.29
CA ILE A 334 0.85 -23.66 14.47
C ILE A 334 1.95 -24.14 15.42
N THR A 335 2.02 -25.45 15.60
CA THR A 335 2.96 -26.12 16.51
C THR A 335 3.86 -27.14 15.79
N ILE A 336 4.99 -27.42 16.42
CA ILE A 336 5.89 -28.54 16.08
C ILE A 336 6.13 -29.38 17.34
N GLU A 337 6.53 -30.64 17.18
CA GLU A 337 7.17 -31.38 18.28
C GLU A 337 8.53 -30.76 18.62
N ASP A 338 8.82 -30.64 19.92
CA ASP A 338 10.11 -30.18 20.43
C ASP A 338 11.25 -31.08 19.94
N PRO A 339 12.23 -30.57 19.16
CA PRO A 339 13.37 -31.37 18.71
C PRO A 339 14.36 -31.74 19.82
N ASN A 340 14.34 -31.05 20.96
CA ASN A 340 15.29 -31.20 22.06
C ASN A 340 14.57 -31.46 23.39
N PRO A 341 13.73 -32.51 23.49
CA PRO A 341 13.00 -32.80 24.72
C PRO A 341 13.98 -33.13 25.86
N LYS A 342 13.64 -32.71 27.08
CA LYS A 342 14.41 -33.07 28.26
C LYS A 342 14.43 -34.59 28.44
N ALA A 343 15.58 -35.13 28.84
CA ALA A 343 15.76 -36.57 29.01
C ALA A 343 14.74 -37.15 30.00
N GLY A 344 13.88 -38.05 29.52
CA GLY A 344 12.81 -38.68 30.29
C GLY A 344 11.43 -38.02 30.18
N GLU A 345 11.33 -36.83 29.56
CA GLU A 345 10.05 -36.19 29.25
C GLU A 345 9.57 -36.59 27.83
N LYS A 346 8.25 -36.61 27.60
CA LYS A 346 7.71 -36.69 26.23
C LYS A 346 7.96 -35.36 25.52
N ALA A 347 8.24 -35.39 24.22
CA ALA A 347 8.34 -34.18 23.42
C ALA A 347 7.05 -33.35 23.54
N GLY A 348 7.19 -32.11 24.01
CA GLY A 348 6.11 -31.15 24.06
C GLY A 348 5.84 -30.54 22.69
N HIS A 349 4.78 -29.75 22.59
CA HIS A 349 4.52 -28.93 21.42
C HIS A 349 5.06 -27.52 21.62
N LEU A 350 5.83 -27.03 20.64
CA LEU A 350 6.35 -25.67 20.60
C LEU A 350 5.58 -24.87 19.55
N HIS A 351 5.11 -23.67 19.92
CA HIS A 351 4.57 -22.72 18.95
C HIS A 351 5.70 -22.06 18.17
N VAL A 352 5.55 -22.01 16.84
CA VAL A 352 6.56 -21.39 15.96
C VAL A 352 6.60 -19.87 16.15
N TRP A 353 7.76 -19.28 15.85
CA TRP A 353 7.96 -17.83 15.79
C TRP A 353 7.67 -17.33 14.38
N GLN A 354 6.84 -16.31 14.24
CA GLN A 354 6.40 -15.85 12.92
C GLN A 354 6.81 -14.40 12.66
N ASN A 355 7.00 -14.08 11.38
CA ASN A 355 7.10 -12.72 10.88
C ASN A 355 5.99 -12.44 9.85
N SER A 356 5.65 -11.17 9.69
CA SER A 356 5.05 -10.66 8.46
C SER A 356 5.72 -9.35 8.06
N TRP A 357 5.76 -9.05 6.77
CA TRP A 357 6.40 -7.84 6.25
C TRP A 357 5.68 -7.39 4.98
N GLY A 358 5.62 -6.07 4.75
CA GLY A 358 4.84 -5.49 3.67
C GLY A 358 5.39 -4.18 3.12
N MET A 359 5.29 -4.02 1.80
CA MET A 359 5.62 -2.80 1.07
C MET A 359 4.65 -2.62 -0.09
N SER A 360 4.11 -1.41 -0.26
CA SER A 360 3.10 -1.10 -1.28
C SER A 360 3.56 -0.01 -2.25
N THR A 361 2.75 0.21 -3.29
CA THR A 361 2.90 1.31 -4.26
C THR A 361 2.99 2.72 -3.65
N ARG A 362 2.79 2.90 -2.34
CA ARG A 362 3.16 4.13 -1.59
C ARG A 362 4.59 4.57 -1.87
N VAL A 363 5.53 3.64 -2.07
CA VAL A 363 6.94 3.90 -2.42
C VAL A 363 7.07 4.89 -3.60
N ILE A 364 6.18 4.78 -4.59
CA ILE A 364 6.14 5.63 -5.78
C ILE A 364 5.71 7.05 -5.40
N GLY A 365 4.65 7.17 -4.59
CA GLY A 365 4.17 8.48 -4.12
C GLY A 365 5.19 9.21 -3.25
N VAL A 366 5.92 8.49 -2.38
CA VAL A 366 7.02 9.05 -1.58
C VAL A 366 8.12 9.62 -2.50
N MET A 367 8.57 8.85 -3.49
CA MET A 367 9.54 9.28 -4.49
C MET A 367 9.06 10.54 -5.25
N VAL A 368 7.79 10.58 -5.70
CA VAL A 368 7.22 11.77 -6.37
C VAL A 368 7.23 12.99 -5.44
N MET A 369 6.81 12.85 -4.19
CA MET A 369 6.75 13.95 -3.23
C MET A 369 8.13 14.53 -2.88
N ILE A 370 9.16 13.68 -2.81
CA ILE A 370 10.54 14.13 -2.54
C ILE A 370 11.15 14.79 -3.77
N HIS A 371 11.21 14.08 -4.91
CA HIS A 371 12.01 14.49 -6.07
C HIS A 371 11.31 15.45 -7.03
N GLY A 372 9.98 15.39 -7.15
CA GLY A 372 9.23 16.24 -8.09
C GLY A 372 9.39 17.74 -7.80
N ASP A 373 9.22 18.58 -8.82
CA ASP A 373 9.39 20.03 -8.75
C ASP A 373 8.29 20.79 -9.51
N ASN A 374 8.46 22.11 -9.68
CA ASN A 374 7.52 22.99 -10.37
C ASN A 374 7.51 22.85 -11.91
N LYS A 375 8.34 21.97 -12.48
CA LYS A 375 8.25 21.54 -13.88
C LYS A 375 7.50 20.22 -14.05
N GLY A 376 7.43 19.41 -12.99
CA GLY A 376 6.71 18.14 -12.99
C GLY A 376 7.44 17.02 -12.25
N LEU A 377 7.34 15.82 -12.81
CA LEU A 377 7.98 14.62 -12.28
C LEU A 377 9.52 14.71 -12.43
N VAL A 378 10.25 14.08 -11.50
CA VAL A 378 11.70 13.84 -11.60
C VAL A 378 11.92 12.39 -11.20
N LEU A 379 12.41 11.55 -12.12
CA LEU A 379 12.62 10.12 -11.86
C LEU A 379 14.10 9.80 -11.60
N PRO A 380 14.41 9.05 -10.54
CA PRO A 380 15.71 8.39 -10.39
C PRO A 380 16.01 7.49 -11.61
N PRO A 381 17.20 7.61 -12.25
CA PRO A 381 17.58 6.81 -13.41
C PRO A 381 17.40 5.31 -13.29
N ARG A 382 17.52 4.73 -12.09
CA ARG A 382 17.40 3.27 -11.91
C ARG A 382 15.97 2.76 -12.15
N ILE A 383 14.93 3.54 -11.82
CA ILE A 383 13.52 3.17 -12.03
C ILE A 383 12.83 3.87 -13.22
N ALA A 384 13.48 4.82 -13.89
CA ALA A 384 12.89 5.54 -15.01
C ALA A 384 12.65 4.61 -16.22
N ARG A 385 11.42 4.53 -16.76
CA ARG A 385 11.12 3.73 -17.96
C ARG A 385 12.03 4.09 -19.13
N ASP A 386 12.05 5.39 -19.42
CA ASP A 386 12.91 6.02 -20.39
C ASP A 386 13.94 6.83 -19.58
N GLN A 387 15.20 6.41 -19.63
CA GLN A 387 16.31 7.11 -18.96
C GLN A 387 16.80 8.29 -19.80
N VAL A 388 16.76 8.12 -21.12
CA VAL A 388 17.28 9.08 -22.10
C VAL A 388 16.27 9.31 -23.21
N ILE A 389 15.99 10.57 -23.52
CA ILE A 389 15.22 10.96 -24.71
C ILE A 389 16.08 11.81 -25.64
N ILE A 390 16.18 11.41 -26.91
CA ILE A 390 16.95 12.12 -27.94
C ILE A 390 16.00 12.95 -28.80
N ILE A 391 16.26 14.26 -28.94
CA ILE A 391 15.37 15.18 -29.63
C ILE A 391 16.14 15.91 -30.75
N PRO A 392 15.68 15.83 -32.01
CA PRO A 392 16.28 16.59 -33.10
C PRO A 392 16.04 18.09 -32.90
N VAL A 393 17.09 18.89 -33.06
CA VAL A 393 17.03 20.36 -32.96
C VAL A 393 17.58 21.01 -34.24
N GLY A 394 17.14 22.23 -34.54
CA GLY A 394 17.63 23.00 -35.70
C GLY A 394 17.12 22.54 -37.08
N ILE A 395 16.43 21.40 -37.18
CA ILE A 395 15.75 20.97 -38.41
C ILE A 395 14.60 21.94 -38.72
N ASN A 396 14.56 22.44 -39.95
CA ASN A 396 13.66 23.50 -40.40
C ASN A 396 13.21 23.27 -41.86
N LYS A 397 12.36 24.16 -42.40
CA LYS A 397 11.84 24.04 -43.77
C LYS A 397 12.91 24.14 -44.88
N SER A 398 14.11 24.63 -44.56
CA SER A 398 15.24 24.71 -45.49
C SER A 398 16.26 23.58 -45.30
N THR A 399 15.99 22.62 -44.41
CA THR A 399 16.79 21.40 -44.29
C THR A 399 16.41 20.47 -45.44
N THR A 400 17.39 19.96 -46.19
CA THR A 400 17.11 19.04 -47.30
C THR A 400 16.54 17.72 -46.78
N ALA A 401 15.87 16.95 -47.65
CA ALA A 401 15.37 15.63 -47.28
C ALA A 401 16.53 14.70 -46.86
N GLU A 402 17.63 14.72 -47.62
CA GLU A 402 18.85 13.96 -47.38
C GLU A 402 19.52 14.34 -46.04
N ASP A 403 19.62 15.64 -45.73
CA ASP A 403 20.15 16.09 -44.44
C ASP A 403 19.23 15.69 -43.27
N LYS A 404 17.90 15.73 -43.44
CA LYS A 404 16.92 15.30 -42.43
C LYS A 404 17.05 13.79 -42.17
N GLU A 405 17.19 12.99 -43.23
CA GLU A 405 17.38 11.54 -43.16
C GLU A 405 18.70 11.19 -42.45
N ARG A 406 19.83 11.79 -42.88
CA ARG A 406 21.14 11.62 -42.22
C ARG A 406 21.10 12.00 -40.74
N HIS A 407 20.34 13.04 -40.37
CA HIS A 407 20.14 13.39 -38.96
C HIS A 407 19.38 12.31 -38.20
N TYR A 408 18.32 11.75 -38.78
CA TYR A 408 17.50 10.72 -38.16
C TYR A 408 18.25 9.38 -38.02
N ASP A 409 19.05 8.99 -39.01
CA ASP A 409 19.92 7.82 -38.94
C ASP A 409 20.96 7.93 -37.82
N GLN A 410 21.49 9.13 -37.58
CA GLN A 410 22.35 9.36 -36.43
C GLN A 410 21.58 9.18 -35.10
N LEU A 411 20.31 9.62 -35.00
CA LEU A 411 19.50 9.37 -33.79
C LEU A 411 19.26 7.87 -33.56
N GLN A 412 19.03 7.10 -34.63
CA GLN A 412 18.92 5.63 -34.56
C GLN A 412 20.22 5.01 -34.05
N THR A 413 21.36 5.44 -34.61
CA THR A 413 22.70 4.97 -34.25
C THR A 413 23.00 5.25 -32.78
N MET A 414 22.69 6.46 -32.30
CA MET A 414 22.84 6.85 -30.89
C MET A 414 21.95 6.02 -29.95
N LYS A 415 20.67 5.82 -30.31
CA LYS A 415 19.73 4.97 -29.56
C LYS A 415 20.22 3.52 -29.51
N ALA A 416 20.73 2.98 -30.61
CA ALA A 416 21.27 1.61 -30.68
C ALA A 416 22.52 1.47 -29.79
N THR A 417 23.44 2.44 -29.85
CA THR A 417 24.64 2.50 -29.00
C THR A 417 24.29 2.51 -27.51
N LEU A 418 23.35 3.36 -27.09
CA LEU A 418 22.89 3.41 -25.70
C LEU A 418 22.19 2.11 -25.26
N LYS A 419 21.30 1.54 -26.10
CA LYS A 419 20.63 0.28 -25.80
C LYS A 419 21.60 -0.91 -25.70
N LYS A 420 22.70 -0.91 -26.48
CA LYS A 420 23.73 -1.96 -26.44
C LYS A 420 24.42 -2.06 -25.07
N VAL A 421 24.50 -0.96 -24.31
CA VAL A 421 25.04 -0.91 -22.93
C VAL A 421 23.94 -0.92 -21.87
N GLY A 422 22.71 -1.30 -22.23
CA GLY A 422 21.59 -1.45 -21.28
C GLY A 422 20.83 -0.17 -20.93
N ILE A 423 21.19 0.98 -21.51
CA ILE A 423 20.53 2.27 -21.25
C ILE A 423 19.20 2.32 -22.00
N ARG A 424 18.13 2.66 -21.27
CA ARG A 424 16.76 2.75 -21.79
C ARG A 424 16.56 4.09 -22.51
N ALA A 425 16.98 4.12 -23.77
CA ALA A 425 16.92 5.30 -24.63
C ALA A 425 15.83 5.21 -25.72
N ASP A 426 15.20 6.34 -26.02
CA ASP A 426 14.38 6.53 -27.22
C ASP A 426 14.59 7.92 -27.85
N TYR A 427 13.93 8.24 -28.96
CA TYR A 427 13.96 9.55 -29.61
C TYR A 427 12.54 10.08 -29.89
N ASP A 428 12.40 11.41 -30.02
CA ASP A 428 11.13 12.06 -30.35
C ASP A 428 11.20 12.83 -31.68
N VAL A 429 10.90 12.12 -32.77
CA VAL A 429 10.80 12.69 -34.13
C VAL A 429 9.37 13.08 -34.53
N ARG A 430 8.41 13.15 -33.59
CA ARG A 430 7.01 13.53 -33.90
C ARG A 430 6.98 14.88 -34.63
N ASP A 431 6.48 14.92 -35.86
CA ASP A 431 6.22 16.17 -36.58
C ASP A 431 5.02 16.91 -35.93
N GLY A 432 4.83 18.19 -36.24
CA GLY A 432 3.78 19.03 -35.66
C GLY A 432 4.11 19.66 -34.30
N TYR A 433 5.11 19.14 -33.58
CA TYR A 433 5.57 19.69 -32.29
C TYR A 433 6.96 20.33 -32.38
N THR A 434 7.11 21.52 -31.80
CA THR A 434 8.42 22.20 -31.74
C THR A 434 9.37 21.48 -30.76
N PRO A 435 10.70 21.62 -30.90
CA PRO A 435 11.64 21.06 -29.92
C PRO A 435 11.36 21.55 -28.50
N ALA A 436 11.04 22.84 -28.31
CA ALA A 436 10.69 23.40 -27.01
C ALA A 436 9.42 22.78 -26.39
N TRP A 437 8.41 22.44 -27.21
CA TRP A 437 7.24 21.69 -26.75
C TRP A 437 7.64 20.29 -26.26
N LYS A 438 8.48 19.58 -27.03
CA LYS A 438 8.98 18.25 -26.65
C LYS A 438 9.84 18.29 -25.38
N PHE A 439 10.64 19.35 -25.22
CA PHE A 439 11.44 19.55 -24.00
C PHE A 439 10.54 19.60 -22.76
N ASN A 440 9.42 20.36 -22.83
CA ASN A 440 8.44 20.43 -21.76
C ASN A 440 7.72 19.09 -21.53
N ASP A 441 7.21 18.44 -22.59
CA ASP A 441 6.55 17.12 -22.51
C ASP A 441 7.41 16.08 -21.76
N HIS A 442 8.69 16.00 -22.09
CA HIS A 442 9.61 15.04 -21.48
C HIS A 442 10.17 15.48 -20.11
N GLU A 443 10.29 16.79 -19.85
CA GLU A 443 10.63 17.31 -18.51
C GLU A 443 9.48 17.06 -17.52
N LEU A 444 8.23 17.34 -17.91
CA LEU A 444 7.01 17.07 -17.15
C LEU A 444 6.88 15.58 -16.79
N LYS A 445 7.24 14.70 -17.74
CA LYS A 445 7.27 13.24 -17.61
C LYS A 445 8.50 12.70 -16.87
N GLY A 446 9.41 13.57 -16.43
CA GLY A 446 10.53 13.25 -15.56
C GLY A 446 11.59 12.35 -16.16
N ILE A 447 11.79 12.37 -17.48
CA ILE A 447 12.90 11.63 -18.11
C ILE A 447 14.23 12.21 -17.60
N PRO A 448 15.14 11.40 -16.99
CA PRO A 448 16.33 11.91 -16.29
C PRO A 448 17.29 12.74 -17.16
N LEU A 449 17.52 12.31 -18.40
CA LEU A 449 18.43 12.96 -19.33
C LEU A 449 17.77 13.21 -20.68
N ARG A 450 17.83 14.46 -21.15
CA ARG A 450 17.55 14.79 -22.54
C ARG A 450 18.86 14.93 -23.31
N LEU A 451 18.90 14.37 -24.51
CA LEU A 451 19.91 14.61 -25.52
C LEU A 451 19.30 15.45 -26.66
N GLU A 452 20.03 16.48 -27.09
CA GLU A 452 19.65 17.45 -28.11
C GLU A 452 20.67 17.35 -29.25
N TYR A 453 20.23 17.00 -30.46
CA TYR A 453 21.13 16.81 -31.62
C TYR A 453 20.64 17.55 -32.86
N GLY A 454 21.46 18.47 -33.38
CA GLY A 454 21.17 19.22 -34.60
C GLY A 454 22.40 19.44 -35.48
N PRO A 455 22.26 20.21 -36.58
CA PRO A 455 23.34 20.42 -37.55
C PRO A 455 24.64 20.97 -36.95
N LYS A 456 24.54 21.77 -35.88
CA LYS A 456 25.69 22.34 -35.16
C LYS A 456 26.44 21.31 -34.30
N ASP A 457 25.73 20.33 -33.74
CA ASP A 457 26.30 19.25 -32.95
C ASP A 457 26.94 18.21 -33.88
N ALA A 458 26.27 17.90 -35.01
CA ALA A 458 26.79 17.05 -36.09
C ALA A 458 28.13 17.56 -36.65
N ALA A 459 28.23 18.86 -36.96
CA ALA A 459 29.46 19.48 -37.45
C ALA A 459 30.64 19.42 -36.45
N LYS A 460 30.38 19.07 -35.19
CA LYS A 460 31.36 18.94 -34.10
C LYS A 460 31.54 17.50 -33.60
N ASN A 461 30.80 16.53 -34.13
CA ASN A 461 30.72 15.15 -33.62
C ASN A 461 30.38 15.05 -32.12
N VAL A 462 29.51 15.94 -31.63
CA VAL A 462 29.00 15.91 -30.25
C VAL A 462 27.48 15.74 -30.21
N VAL A 463 26.94 15.54 -29.02
CA VAL A 463 25.54 15.75 -28.68
C VAL A 463 25.44 16.69 -27.48
N SER A 464 24.51 17.62 -27.50
CA SER A 464 24.20 18.48 -26.36
C SER A 464 23.29 17.73 -25.38
N TYR A 465 23.46 17.91 -24.06
CA TYR A 465 22.61 17.27 -23.06
C TYR A 465 21.97 18.28 -22.10
N ALA A 466 20.87 17.89 -21.47
CA ALA A 466 20.23 18.59 -20.36
C ALA A 466 19.77 17.59 -19.28
N ARG A 467 20.23 17.80 -18.04
CA ARG A 467 19.83 17.05 -16.84
C ARG A 467 18.45 17.51 -16.35
N ARG A 468 17.61 16.56 -15.92
CA ARG A 468 16.26 16.87 -15.41
C ARG A 468 16.24 17.39 -13.98
N ASP A 469 17.14 16.90 -13.13
CA ASP A 469 17.18 17.14 -11.69
C ASP A 469 17.78 18.51 -11.31
N THR A 470 18.76 18.99 -12.09
CA THR A 470 19.44 20.28 -11.89
C THR A 470 19.16 21.29 -13.00
N GLY A 471 18.78 20.85 -14.21
CA GLY A 471 18.75 21.70 -15.41
C GLY A 471 20.12 21.99 -16.04
N GLU A 472 21.19 21.41 -15.49
CA GLU A 472 22.56 21.50 -16.02
C GLU A 472 22.65 21.02 -17.46
N LYS A 473 23.50 21.67 -18.26
CA LYS A 473 23.71 21.37 -19.68
C LYS A 473 25.20 21.26 -20.01
N GLY A 474 25.51 20.40 -20.96
CA GLY A 474 26.86 20.26 -21.52
C GLY A 474 26.82 19.56 -22.86
N THR A 475 27.98 19.04 -23.29
CA THR A 475 28.13 18.27 -24.53
C THR A 475 28.91 16.99 -24.26
N ILE A 476 28.50 15.90 -24.90
CA ILE A 476 29.20 14.60 -24.89
C ILE A 476 29.65 14.32 -26.33
N ALA A 477 30.89 13.84 -26.52
CA ALA A 477 31.33 13.41 -27.84
C ALA A 477 30.58 12.14 -28.27
N ILE A 478 30.20 12.03 -29.56
CA ILE A 478 29.41 10.88 -30.05
C ILE A 478 30.15 9.56 -29.85
N ALA A 479 31.47 9.56 -29.91
CA ALA A 479 32.32 8.40 -29.65
C ALA A 479 32.17 7.86 -28.21
N ASP A 480 32.02 8.75 -27.23
CA ASP A 480 32.01 8.44 -25.80
C ASP A 480 30.59 8.30 -25.24
N LEU A 481 29.57 8.33 -26.11
CA LEU A 481 28.15 8.31 -25.74
C LEU A 481 27.78 7.11 -24.84
N ALA A 482 28.39 5.95 -25.08
CA ALA A 482 28.10 4.73 -24.32
C ALA A 482 28.63 4.78 -22.87
N THR A 483 29.74 5.48 -22.62
CA THR A 483 30.39 5.57 -21.31
C THR A 483 29.90 6.78 -20.53
N GLU A 484 29.93 7.96 -21.14
CA GLU A 484 29.60 9.23 -20.48
C GLU A 484 28.13 9.31 -20.06
N VAL A 485 27.20 8.81 -20.87
CA VAL A 485 25.77 8.78 -20.49
C VAL A 485 25.52 7.82 -19.32
N GLY A 486 26.23 6.70 -19.26
CA GLY A 486 26.15 5.78 -18.12
C GLY A 486 26.65 6.44 -16.83
N ALA A 487 27.82 7.06 -16.88
CA ALA A 487 28.40 7.79 -15.75
C ALA A 487 27.50 8.96 -15.30
N LEU A 488 26.92 9.70 -16.25
CA LEU A 488 26.02 10.83 -15.95
C LEU A 488 24.71 10.37 -15.29
N LEU A 489 24.15 9.22 -15.68
CA LEU A 489 22.96 8.66 -15.03
C LEU A 489 23.25 8.22 -13.57
N GLU A 490 24.40 7.63 -13.29
CA GLU A 490 24.78 7.32 -11.90
C GLU A 490 25.07 8.59 -11.08
N THR A 491 25.65 9.64 -11.69
CA THR A 491 25.78 10.97 -11.06
C THR A 491 24.42 11.57 -10.71
N ILE A 492 23.44 11.53 -11.62
CA ILE A 492 22.07 12.00 -11.35
C ILE A 492 21.45 11.23 -10.18
N GLN A 493 21.54 9.89 -10.16
CA GLN A 493 21.02 9.07 -9.06
C GLN A 493 21.64 9.48 -7.70
N LYS A 494 22.97 9.69 -7.68
CA LYS A 494 23.72 10.10 -6.49
C LYS A 494 23.38 11.52 -6.03
N ASP A 495 23.29 12.48 -6.94
CA ASP A 495 22.96 13.87 -6.63
C ASP A 495 21.52 14.01 -6.10
N MET A 496 20.58 13.26 -6.67
CA MET A 496 19.20 13.18 -6.16
C MET A 496 19.15 12.64 -4.72
N TYR A 497 19.90 11.56 -4.42
CA TYR A 497 20.00 11.02 -3.06
C TYR A 497 20.62 12.02 -2.09
N ASN A 498 21.78 12.61 -2.46
CA ASN A 498 22.49 13.57 -1.62
C ASN A 498 21.64 14.81 -1.29
N LYS A 499 20.87 15.31 -2.27
CA LYS A 499 19.93 16.42 -2.09
C LYS A 499 18.81 16.05 -1.12
N ALA A 500 18.24 14.85 -1.26
CA ALA A 500 17.19 14.35 -0.38
C ALA A 500 17.69 14.11 1.05
N GLU A 501 18.87 13.51 1.25
CA GLU A 501 19.44 13.26 2.58
C GLU A 501 19.95 14.54 3.24
N LEU A 502 20.48 15.51 2.49
CA LEU A 502 20.75 16.84 3.05
C LEU A 502 19.46 17.47 3.58
N ALA A 503 18.37 17.42 2.81
CA ALA A 503 17.08 17.96 3.23
C ALA A 503 16.47 17.20 4.43
N PHE A 504 16.59 15.87 4.48
CA PHE A 504 16.08 15.09 5.61
C PHE A 504 16.93 15.34 6.86
N ARG A 505 18.26 15.22 6.77
CA ARG A 505 19.19 15.43 7.89
C ARG A 505 19.08 16.81 8.52
N THR A 506 18.88 17.88 7.74
CA THR A 506 18.73 19.24 8.30
C THR A 506 17.42 19.45 9.05
N HIS A 507 16.39 18.63 8.80
CA HIS A 507 15.09 18.71 9.47
C HIS A 507 14.87 17.60 10.52
N ARG A 508 15.85 16.69 10.72
CA ARG A 508 15.90 15.77 11.88
C ARG A 508 16.65 16.47 13.01
N ILE A 509 15.94 17.09 13.95
CA ILE A 509 16.57 17.88 15.03
C ILE A 509 16.27 17.31 16.41
N GLN A 510 17.28 17.37 17.28
CA GLN A 510 17.19 16.91 18.66
C GLN A 510 16.60 18.00 19.56
N VAL A 511 15.54 17.68 20.30
CA VAL A 511 14.84 18.63 21.18
C VAL A 511 14.81 18.09 22.61
N THR A 512 15.29 18.91 23.55
CA THR A 512 15.44 18.55 24.99
C THR A 512 14.69 19.47 25.95
N LYS A 513 14.04 20.52 25.44
CA LYS A 513 13.15 21.40 26.21
C LYS A 513 11.76 21.39 25.58
N TRP A 514 10.73 21.41 26.42
CA TRP A 514 9.35 21.37 25.94
C TRP A 514 8.97 22.62 25.14
N ASP A 515 9.45 23.80 25.57
CA ASP A 515 9.14 25.09 24.95
C ASP A 515 9.61 25.18 23.48
N ASP A 516 10.66 24.42 23.13
CA ASP A 516 11.20 24.35 21.76
C ASP A 516 10.36 23.45 20.82
N VAL A 517 9.45 22.61 21.34
CA VAL A 517 8.70 21.60 20.56
C VAL A 517 7.78 22.23 19.52
N ILE A 518 6.92 23.17 19.90
CA ILE A 518 5.96 23.79 18.96
C ILE A 518 6.69 24.62 17.90
N PRO A 519 7.63 25.53 18.24
CA PRO A 519 8.43 26.25 17.24
C PRO A 519 9.17 25.32 16.27
N ALA A 520 9.68 24.19 16.76
CA ALA A 520 10.38 23.22 15.95
C ALA A 520 9.46 22.47 14.97
N LEU A 521 8.24 22.11 15.39
CA LEU A 521 7.20 21.53 14.51
C LEU A 521 6.71 22.54 13.46
N ASP A 522 6.48 23.79 13.86
CA ASP A 522 6.07 24.88 12.95
C ASP A 522 7.14 25.16 11.88
N ALA A 523 8.42 25.02 12.25
CA ALA A 523 9.56 25.05 11.34
C ALA A 523 9.73 23.75 10.50
N LYS A 524 8.68 22.92 10.38
CA LYS A 524 8.60 21.71 9.54
C LYS A 524 9.57 20.58 9.92
N ASN A 525 10.07 20.53 11.15
CA ASN A 525 11.04 19.52 11.55
C ASN A 525 10.40 18.22 12.07
N VAL A 526 11.15 17.13 11.93
CA VAL A 526 10.93 15.87 12.64
C VAL A 526 11.81 15.88 13.89
N LEU A 527 11.19 15.73 15.06
CA LEU A 527 11.84 15.95 16.35
C LEU A 527 12.33 14.65 16.96
N LEU A 528 13.60 14.58 17.34
CA LEU A 528 14.16 13.50 18.14
C LEU A 528 14.13 13.91 19.62
N ILE A 529 13.28 13.26 20.42
CA ILE A 529 13.01 13.66 21.81
C ILE A 529 13.36 12.54 22.81
N PRO A 530 13.77 12.87 24.05
CA PRO A 530 13.95 11.88 25.11
C PRO A 530 12.57 11.40 25.59
N PHE A 531 12.25 10.12 25.39
CA PHE A 531 10.91 9.58 25.61
C PHE A 531 10.91 8.35 26.53
N CYS A 532 9.89 8.25 27.39
CA CYS A 532 9.67 7.14 28.34
C CYS A 532 8.93 5.93 27.75
N LEU A 533 8.66 5.92 26.44
CA LEU A 533 8.01 4.84 25.68
C LEU A 533 6.57 4.44 26.10
N ALA A 534 6.03 4.98 27.20
CA ALA A 534 4.70 4.66 27.69
C ALA A 534 3.57 5.21 26.79
N GLU A 535 2.63 4.36 26.37
CA GLU A 535 1.50 4.72 25.48
C GLU A 535 0.69 5.93 25.98
N LYS A 536 0.42 6.00 27.30
CA LYS A 536 -0.28 7.13 27.94
C LYS A 536 0.47 8.45 27.79
N CYS A 537 1.81 8.40 27.84
CA CYS A 537 2.63 9.58 27.63
C CYS A 537 2.62 9.99 26.15
N GLU A 538 2.51 9.04 25.22
CA GLU A 538 2.34 9.34 23.79
C GLU A 538 0.96 9.98 23.49
N ASP A 539 -0.11 9.51 24.14
CA ASP A 539 -1.42 10.18 24.08
C ASP A 539 -1.35 11.61 24.64
N LYS A 540 -0.71 11.81 25.79
CA LYS A 540 -0.59 13.14 26.40
C LYS A 540 0.27 14.09 25.57
N ILE A 541 1.36 13.62 24.98
CA ILE A 541 2.17 14.39 24.02
C ILE A 541 1.32 14.86 22.84
N LYS A 542 0.49 13.97 22.27
CA LYS A 542 -0.41 14.30 21.17
C LYS A 542 -1.49 15.30 21.58
N GLU A 543 -2.00 15.20 22.80
CA GLU A 543 -2.95 16.16 23.38
C GLU A 543 -2.31 17.55 23.53
N LEU A 544 -1.17 17.66 24.22
CA LEU A 544 -0.49 18.93 24.51
C LEU A 544 0.00 19.68 23.26
N THR A 545 0.21 18.97 22.16
CA THR A 545 0.65 19.54 20.87
C THR A 545 -0.49 19.75 19.88
N THR A 546 -1.74 19.42 20.24
CA THR A 546 -2.92 19.75 19.43
C THR A 546 -3.39 21.17 19.76
N VAL A 547 -3.38 22.05 18.77
CA VAL A 547 -3.94 23.41 18.90
C VAL A 547 -5.37 23.46 18.34
N ASP A 548 -6.27 24.18 19.01
CA ASP A 548 -7.62 24.44 18.51
C ASP A 548 -7.61 25.61 17.53
N ASP A 549 -7.93 25.32 16.25
CA ASP A 549 -7.98 26.30 15.15
C ASP A 549 -9.00 27.45 15.39
N SER A 550 -9.89 27.35 16.39
CA SER A 550 -10.91 28.37 16.68
C SER A 550 -10.40 29.60 17.47
N ALA A 551 -9.16 29.59 17.96
CA ALA A 551 -8.67 30.60 18.90
C ALA A 551 -7.88 31.79 18.28
N HIS A 552 -7.69 31.83 16.96
CA HIS A 552 -6.84 32.83 16.29
C HIS A 552 -7.57 33.55 15.13
N GLU A 553 -8.33 34.60 15.43
CA GLU A 553 -8.75 35.59 14.44
C GLU A 553 -7.58 36.56 14.14
N GLY A 554 -6.79 36.24 13.11
CA GLY A 554 -5.68 37.06 12.64
C GLY A 554 -5.41 36.87 11.14
N PRO A 555 -4.89 37.87 10.42
CA PRO A 555 -4.79 37.83 8.97
C PRO A 555 -3.70 36.86 8.48
N LEU A 556 -4.15 35.77 7.84
CA LEU A 556 -3.47 35.05 6.76
C LEU A 556 -1.97 34.69 6.88
N GLU A 557 -1.43 34.46 8.07
CA GLU A 557 -0.10 33.84 8.23
C GLU A 557 -0.01 32.99 9.51
N LYS A 558 0.74 31.88 9.43
CA LYS A 558 0.89 30.82 10.46
C LYS A 558 -0.36 29.99 10.79
N LYS A 559 -0.67 28.99 9.97
CA LYS A 559 -1.48 27.84 10.39
C LYS A 559 -0.61 26.78 11.06
N ALA A 560 -0.69 26.70 12.38
CA ALA A 560 -0.07 25.65 13.18
C ALA A 560 -0.62 24.23 12.83
N PRO A 561 -0.03 23.15 13.36
CA PRO A 561 -0.62 21.82 13.28
C PRO A 561 -1.96 21.76 14.04
N SER A 562 -3.07 21.70 13.30
CA SER A 562 -4.43 21.48 13.83
C SER A 562 -4.64 20.06 14.42
N MET A 563 -3.56 19.31 14.61
CA MET A 563 -3.46 17.90 15.00
C MET A 563 -2.07 17.70 15.62
N GLY A 564 -2.00 17.31 16.89
CA GLY A 564 -0.73 17.19 17.61
C GLY A 564 0.19 16.08 17.12
N MET A 565 1.41 16.04 17.66
CA MET A 565 2.46 15.15 17.19
C MET A 565 2.22 13.68 17.54
N LYS A 566 2.73 12.78 16.71
CA LYS A 566 2.73 11.33 16.89
C LYS A 566 4.16 10.80 16.89
N SER A 567 4.39 9.61 17.45
CA SER A 567 5.68 8.94 17.25
C SER A 567 5.80 8.41 15.82
N LEU A 568 7.02 8.46 15.28
CA LEU A 568 7.41 7.82 14.03
C LEU A 568 8.11 6.49 14.33
N CYS A 569 9.30 6.55 14.94
CA CYS A 569 10.06 5.37 15.35
C CYS A 569 11.05 5.70 16.46
N ILE A 570 11.50 4.66 17.15
CA ILE A 570 12.71 4.62 17.97
C ILE A 570 13.83 4.22 17.00
N PRO A 571 14.73 5.13 16.58
CA PRO A 571 15.79 4.79 15.63
C PRO A 571 16.76 3.78 16.25
N PHE A 572 17.33 2.90 15.42
CA PHE A 572 18.35 1.94 15.90
C PHE A 572 19.65 2.66 16.29
N GLU A 573 20.05 3.67 15.51
CA GLU A 573 21.11 4.60 15.88
C GLU A 573 20.55 5.58 16.92
N GLN A 574 20.94 5.37 18.18
CA GLN A 574 20.58 6.22 19.31
C GLN A 574 21.74 7.19 19.61
N PRO A 575 21.52 8.52 19.57
CA PRO A 575 22.55 9.46 19.99
C PRO A 575 22.77 9.44 21.50
N GLU A 576 23.87 10.03 21.93
CA GLU A 576 24.20 10.20 23.35
C GLU A 576 23.25 11.19 24.06
N GLY A 577 23.39 11.35 25.38
CA GLY A 577 22.66 12.35 26.17
C GLY A 577 21.43 11.86 26.97
N ILE A 578 21.05 10.59 26.84
CA ILE A 578 20.13 9.94 27.80
C ILE A 578 20.96 9.21 28.86
N VAL A 579 20.92 9.72 30.09
CA VAL A 579 21.49 9.08 31.28
C VAL A 579 20.36 8.35 32.01
N LYS A 580 20.50 7.03 32.14
CA LYS A 580 19.45 6.14 32.67
C LYS A 580 19.18 6.46 34.15
N GLY A 581 17.97 6.91 34.45
CA GLY A 581 17.56 7.30 35.81
C GLY A 581 17.82 8.76 36.16
N GLU A 582 18.27 9.58 35.20
CA GLU A 582 18.50 11.02 35.38
C GLU A 582 17.77 11.85 34.31
N THR A 583 17.96 11.52 33.03
CA THR A 583 17.30 12.25 31.92
C THR A 583 15.79 12.03 31.98
N LYS A 584 15.03 13.11 32.16
CA LYS A 584 13.56 13.07 32.20
C LYS A 584 12.97 12.86 30.80
N CYS A 585 11.76 12.29 30.75
CA CYS A 585 10.92 12.35 29.56
C CYS A 585 10.63 13.82 29.19
N LEU A 586 10.58 14.15 27.88
CA LEU A 586 10.34 15.52 27.44
C LEU A 586 8.95 16.07 27.79
N ASN A 587 7.95 15.19 27.95
CA ASN A 587 6.60 15.59 28.32
C ASN A 587 6.59 16.25 29.72
N PRO A 588 6.19 17.52 29.87
CA PRO A 588 6.22 18.24 31.14
C PRO A 588 5.27 17.66 32.20
N GLU A 589 4.23 16.93 31.79
CA GLU A 589 3.33 16.20 32.71
C GLU A 589 3.84 14.79 33.08
N CYS A 590 5.03 14.39 32.61
CA CYS A 590 5.58 13.06 32.86
C CYS A 590 6.67 13.10 33.95
N GLY A 591 6.42 12.40 35.07
CA GLY A 591 7.42 12.21 36.13
C GLY A 591 8.45 11.10 35.87
N ALA A 592 8.39 10.41 34.72
CA ALA A 592 9.27 9.28 34.40
C ALA A 592 10.56 9.72 33.70
N PHE A 593 11.60 8.91 33.84
CA PHE A 593 12.84 9.04 33.08
C PHE A 593 12.64 8.60 31.62
N ALA A 594 13.43 9.16 30.71
CA ALA A 594 13.49 8.74 29.32
C ALA A 594 14.25 7.40 29.21
N GLU A 595 13.75 6.50 28.37
CA GLU A 595 14.41 5.22 28.08
C GLU A 595 15.20 5.28 26.78
N LYS A 596 14.67 6.01 25.78
CA LYS A 596 15.22 6.11 24.43
C LYS A 596 14.95 7.47 23.80
N TRP A 597 15.77 7.82 22.83
CA TRP A 597 15.45 8.85 21.85
C TRP A 597 14.40 8.29 20.88
N CYS A 598 13.37 9.06 20.59
CA CYS A 598 12.30 8.66 19.68
C CYS A 598 11.91 9.84 18.76
N TYR A 599 11.73 9.56 17.48
CA TYR A 599 11.31 10.54 16.48
C TYR A 599 9.79 10.79 16.58
N PHE A 600 9.40 12.05 16.50
CA PHE A 600 8.01 12.53 16.48
C PHE A 600 7.81 13.55 15.35
N ASP A 601 6.60 13.62 14.79
CA ASP A 601 6.23 14.59 13.76
C ASP A 601 4.78 15.10 13.88
N SER A 602 4.45 16.17 13.17
CA SER A 602 3.10 16.76 13.19
C SER A 602 2.07 15.88 12.47
N SER A 603 1.05 15.37 13.18
CA SER A 603 0.15 14.36 12.62
C SER A 603 -1.00 14.92 11.78
N ARG A 604 -0.69 15.53 10.62
CA ARG A 604 -1.69 15.77 9.55
C ARG A 604 -1.84 14.61 8.56
N ASP A 605 -1.20 13.48 8.84
CA ASP A 605 -1.40 12.24 8.09
C ASP A 605 -2.54 11.41 8.65
N GLY A 606 -3.47 11.03 7.76
CA GLY A 606 -4.51 10.05 8.08
C GLY A 606 -3.98 8.62 8.30
N ALA A 607 -2.67 8.39 8.16
CA ALA A 607 -2.00 7.14 8.48
C ALA A 607 -1.75 7.01 9.99
N SER A 608 -2.79 6.60 10.71
CA SER A 608 -2.78 5.88 11.99
C SER A 608 -4.23 5.45 12.29
N SER A 609 -4.44 4.15 12.54
CA SER A 609 -5.74 3.49 12.75
C SER A 609 -6.10 3.41 14.24
N SER A 610 -5.99 4.53 14.97
CA SER A 610 -6.18 4.53 16.44
C SER A 610 -6.98 5.73 16.97
N LYS A 611 -8.31 5.74 16.74
CA LYS A 611 -9.28 6.27 17.73
C LYS A 611 -10.75 5.97 17.39
N MET A 612 -11.37 5.09 18.19
CA MET A 612 -12.70 5.37 18.75
C MET A 612 -12.69 5.16 20.26
N ARG A 613 -13.59 5.88 20.95
CA ARG A 613 -13.53 6.10 22.40
C ARG A 613 -14.07 4.88 23.14
N ARG A 614 -13.40 4.48 24.23
CA ARG A 614 -14.01 3.60 25.24
C ARG A 614 -15.17 4.36 25.91
N LEU A 615 -16.40 4.04 25.55
CA LEU A 615 -17.54 4.31 26.42
C LEU A 615 -17.57 3.18 27.48
N GLN A 616 -17.13 3.49 28.69
CA GLN A 616 -17.29 2.59 29.83
C GLN A 616 -18.77 2.54 30.21
N GLY A 617 -19.41 1.40 29.91
CA GLY A 617 -20.70 1.00 30.47
C GLY A 617 -20.49 -0.22 31.36
N SER A 618 -20.88 -0.10 32.63
CA SER A 618 -20.77 -1.11 33.69
C SER A 618 -21.19 -2.53 33.25
N GLY A 619 -20.33 -3.53 33.51
CA GLY A 619 -20.69 -4.93 33.37
C GLY A 619 -21.42 -5.49 34.60
N LEU A 620 -22.21 -6.54 34.40
CA LEU A 620 -22.78 -7.42 35.44
C LEU A 620 -22.63 -8.89 34.98
N PRO A 621 -22.58 -9.87 35.92
CA PRO A 621 -21.95 -11.17 35.67
C PRO A 621 -22.91 -12.27 35.22
N LEU A 622 -22.38 -13.30 34.55
CA LEU A 622 -23.07 -14.56 34.29
C LEU A 622 -22.55 -15.69 35.18
N LYS A 623 -23.30 -15.96 36.25
CA LYS A 623 -23.54 -17.30 36.86
C LYS A 623 -25.04 -17.56 36.62
N GLY A 624 -25.59 -18.75 36.37
CA GLY A 624 -25.07 -20.12 36.28
C GLY A 624 -26.18 -21.10 36.71
N ILE A 625 -26.21 -22.35 36.19
CA ILE A 625 -27.11 -23.47 36.58
C ILE A 625 -28.58 -23.31 36.11
N GLY A 626 -29.33 -24.32 35.62
CA GLY A 626 -29.00 -25.71 35.23
C GLY A 626 -30.26 -26.60 35.08
N SER A 627 -30.12 -27.82 34.51
CA SER A 627 -31.06 -29.00 34.50
C SER A 627 -32.50 -28.84 33.93
N GLN A 628 -33.23 -29.79 33.32
CA GLN A 628 -33.22 -31.20 32.86
C GLN A 628 -34.65 -31.42 32.21
N PRO A 629 -35.13 -32.56 31.64
CA PRO A 629 -34.58 -33.93 31.64
C PRO A 629 -34.47 -34.66 30.27
N GLU A 630 -33.90 -35.88 30.31
CA GLU A 630 -33.78 -36.87 29.21
C GLU A 630 -35.12 -37.47 28.72
N PRO A 631 -35.08 -38.29 27.64
CA PRO A 631 -35.44 -39.70 27.86
C PRO A 631 -34.47 -40.77 27.27
N SER A 632 -34.03 -41.67 28.16
CA SER A 632 -33.80 -43.12 28.00
C SER A 632 -33.04 -43.70 26.79
N ARG A 633 -31.95 -44.42 27.12
CA ARG A 633 -31.20 -45.35 26.24
C ARG A 633 -32.01 -46.60 25.89
N GLN A 634 -31.70 -47.20 24.73
CA GLN A 634 -31.73 -48.65 24.56
C GLN A 634 -30.43 -49.14 23.88
N THR A 635 -29.94 -50.28 24.33
CA THR A 635 -28.65 -50.89 23.98
C THR A 635 -28.81 -52.00 22.95
N HIS A 636 -27.81 -52.19 22.08
CA HIS A 636 -27.40 -53.55 21.70
C HIS A 636 -25.92 -53.59 21.32
N SER A 637 -25.18 -54.44 22.03
CA SER A 637 -23.89 -55.00 21.65
C SER A 637 -24.10 -56.43 21.14
N ASP A 638 -23.26 -56.89 20.21
CA ASP A 638 -22.90 -58.29 19.85
C ASP A 638 -22.49 -58.36 18.36
N ASN A 639 -21.66 -59.30 17.87
CA ASN A 639 -20.48 -59.95 18.45
C ASN A 639 -19.62 -60.55 17.30
N ILE A 640 -18.29 -60.43 17.41
CA ILE A 640 -17.22 -61.36 16.97
C ILE A 640 -17.46 -62.31 15.76
N ARG A 641 -16.57 -62.29 14.73
CA ARG A 641 -15.68 -63.44 14.40
C ARG A 641 -14.53 -63.18 13.40
N LEU A 642 -13.34 -63.62 13.81
CA LEU A 642 -12.12 -63.83 13.01
C LEU A 642 -12.13 -65.20 12.32
N ILE A 643 -11.59 -65.30 11.08
CA ILE A 643 -10.91 -66.47 10.48
C ILE A 643 -9.88 -65.91 9.48
N THR A 644 -8.61 -65.65 9.86
CA THR A 644 -7.42 -66.53 9.76
C THR A 644 -7.15 -67.16 8.38
N GLY A 645 -5.98 -66.90 7.79
CA GLY A 645 -5.51 -67.58 6.58
C GLY A 645 -4.09 -67.18 6.16
N GLN A 646 -3.08 -67.96 6.56
CA GLN A 646 -1.69 -67.77 6.14
C GLN A 646 -1.47 -68.21 4.68
N ASN A 647 -0.63 -67.52 3.91
CA ASN A 647 0.72 -68.01 3.56
C ASN A 647 1.44 -67.17 2.48
N ARG A 648 2.74 -66.98 2.70
CA ARG A 648 3.78 -66.67 1.69
C ARG A 648 4.21 -68.01 1.03
N PRO A 649 4.75 -68.06 -0.21
CA PRO A 649 6.16 -67.70 -0.39
C PRO A 649 6.57 -67.03 -1.72
N SER A 650 7.79 -66.53 -1.70
CA SER A 650 8.58 -65.96 -2.80
C SER A 650 8.96 -66.97 -3.90
N SER A 651 9.12 -66.50 -5.16
CA SER A 651 10.30 -66.90 -5.96
C SER A 651 10.61 -66.01 -7.20
N LYS A 652 11.91 -65.71 -7.35
CA LYS A 652 12.75 -65.71 -8.57
C LYS A 652 12.50 -64.73 -9.75
N ARG A 653 13.62 -64.07 -10.08
CA ARG A 653 14.00 -63.40 -11.35
C ARG A 653 13.69 -64.25 -12.61
N ARG A 654 13.42 -63.58 -13.74
CA ARG A 654 14.18 -63.75 -15.01
C ARG A 654 13.91 -62.62 -16.02
N MET A 655 14.95 -62.23 -16.76
CA MET A 655 14.88 -61.46 -18.01
C MET A 655 14.63 -62.42 -19.19
N PHE A 656 13.99 -61.93 -20.26
CA PHE A 656 14.29 -62.08 -21.70
C PHE A 656 13.07 -61.48 -22.45
N HIS A 657 13.14 -60.34 -23.16
CA HIS A 657 13.74 -60.01 -24.47
C HIS A 657 13.01 -60.58 -25.70
N GLN A 658 12.45 -59.66 -26.51
CA GLN A 658 12.00 -59.79 -27.92
C GLN A 658 10.81 -60.77 -28.20
N ASP A 659 9.93 -60.55 -29.18
CA ASP A 659 10.14 -59.84 -30.45
C ASP A 659 8.90 -59.11 -31.05
N LYS A 660 9.19 -58.07 -31.84
CA LYS A 660 8.47 -57.39 -32.96
C LYS A 660 6.94 -57.43 -33.13
N LEU A 661 6.42 -56.23 -33.43
CA LEU A 661 5.69 -55.96 -34.67
C LEU A 661 6.14 -54.59 -35.26
N GLN A 662 6.37 -54.53 -36.58
CA GLN A 662 6.80 -53.32 -37.32
C GLN A 662 5.58 -52.40 -37.59
N VAL A 663 5.70 -51.09 -37.85
CA VAL A 663 6.16 -50.40 -39.09
C VAL A 663 6.33 -48.88 -38.71
N ILE A 664 7.46 -48.16 -38.81
CA ILE A 664 8.33 -47.75 -39.95
C ILE A 664 7.64 -46.69 -40.88
N PHE A 665 8.14 -45.47 -41.19
CA PHE A 665 9.29 -44.62 -40.78
C PHE A 665 9.23 -43.22 -41.48
N ILE A 666 10.27 -42.37 -41.22
CA ILE A 666 10.83 -41.26 -42.06
C ILE A 666 10.02 -39.93 -42.05
N TRP A 667 10.57 -38.70 -41.93
CA TRP A 667 11.87 -38.12 -41.47
C TRP A 667 11.67 -36.57 -41.29
N SER A 668 12.61 -35.64 -41.04
CA SER A 668 14.08 -35.61 -40.94
C SER A 668 14.56 -34.52 -39.95
N CYS A 669 15.80 -34.65 -39.44
CA CYS A 669 16.59 -33.54 -38.88
C CYS A 669 17.42 -32.85 -39.98
N ILE A 670 18.11 -31.74 -39.65
CA ILE A 670 19.57 -31.50 -39.87
C ILE A 670 19.94 -30.01 -39.64
N ALA A 671 21.09 -29.78 -39.00
CA ALA A 671 21.96 -28.62 -39.20
C ALA A 671 23.39 -29.16 -39.42
N PRO A 672 24.24 -28.51 -40.25
CA PRO A 672 25.44 -27.90 -39.69
C PRO A 672 25.97 -26.64 -40.44
N LEU A 673 27.06 -26.07 -39.93
CA LEU A 673 27.82 -24.93 -40.46
C LEU A 673 28.68 -25.24 -41.70
N GLY A 674 29.08 -24.20 -42.45
CA GLY A 674 30.27 -24.23 -43.32
C GLY A 674 30.48 -23.05 -44.28
N ILE A 675 31.42 -22.14 -43.94
CA ILE A 675 32.59 -21.67 -44.76
C ILE A 675 32.26 -20.96 -46.11
N VAL A 676 32.77 -19.76 -46.44
CA VAL A 676 34.18 -19.29 -46.50
C VAL A 676 34.42 -18.02 -45.70
#